data_AF-G5Q6K1-F1
#
_entry.id   AF-G5Q6K1-F1
#
_cell.length_a   1.000
_cell.length_b   1.000
_cell.length_c   1.000
_cell.angle_alpha   90.00
_cell.angle_beta   90.00
_cell.angle_gamma   90.00
#
_symmetry.space_group_name_H-M   'P 1'
#
loop_
_entity.id
_entity.type
_entity.pdbx_description
1 polymer ?
#
loop_
_entity_poly.entity_id
_entity_poly.type
_entity_poly.pdbx_seq_one_letter_code
_entity_poly.pdbx_strand_id
1 'polypeptide(L)'
;MAASHDGLEGLLVLPEMNQDQVKRLSTLVAAHMSMCLDSACGDLFVSDDVKPEEIRQAWERVAAEAMRLEVIPPAFEQLRRKKRRAFEQLRRKKRKKRRRKPVPYELIPPSLARMLCADWWYRKLWQMRCEWREEQLRAVCLVNKKASPYVSYEAVIHKREQRRKSLEFFRSHELINEDGDTLDMEDVVNASNSNPAHRRNEMMACVKGLELIAEMRGDCAVFYTITCPSRFHATLNNGRPNPKWTSATVRQSSDYLVDTFAAFRKAMHKAGLRWYGVRVAEPHHDGTVHWHLLCFMRKHWHLLCFMRKMRKKDRRSITALLRKFAIREDREELGTNTGPRFKSELINPRKGTPTSYIAKYISKNIDGRGLAKEISKETGRSLRDSAEHVSAWASLHRVQQFRFFGIPGRQAYRELRLLAGQAARVQGERKAGAPVLDNPRLDAVLAAADAGCFATYIMKQGGVLVPRKHHLVRTAYELNDEPSAYGDHGIRIYGIWSPIVEGKICTHAMKWKKVRKAVDVQEAAADQGACAPWTRGNNCPLAENLYQQGKDKSADGDTRTDITRMDDKELHDYLHCMNKKERRELAARLRLVKPKRSRDYKQRITDHQRQRLVYELKSRGFDGSEKEVDLLLRGGSIPSGAGLRIFYRNQRLQEDDKWRNLY
;
A
#
# COMPACT_ATOMS: atom_id res chain seq x y z
N MET A 1 -21.95 -33.26 11.53
CA MET A 1 -21.70 -32.27 12.59
C MET A 1 -22.47 -31.02 12.25
N ALA A 2 -23.58 -30.80 12.95
CA ALA A 2 -24.45 -29.65 12.75
C ALA A 2 -23.66 -28.37 13.01
N ALA A 3 -23.64 -27.45 12.04
CA ALA A 3 -23.20 -26.09 12.24
C ALA A 3 -24.27 -25.38 13.10
N SER A 4 -24.27 -25.66 14.40
CA SER A 4 -24.98 -24.87 15.40
C SER A 4 -24.35 -23.48 15.47
N HIS A 5 -25.09 -22.55 16.08
CA HIS A 5 -24.74 -21.18 16.41
C HIS A 5 -23.29 -20.93 16.94
N ASP A 6 -22.57 -21.97 17.36
CA ASP A 6 -21.26 -21.91 18.04
C ASP A 6 -20.09 -21.50 17.12
N GLY A 7 -20.20 -21.69 15.81
CA GLY A 7 -19.08 -21.41 14.88
C GLY A 7 -18.83 -19.92 14.58
N LEU A 8 -19.85 -19.07 14.75
CA LEU A 8 -19.78 -17.64 14.44
C LEU A 8 -19.32 -16.79 15.65
N GLU A 9 -19.29 -17.36 16.86
CA GLU A 9 -18.74 -16.68 18.05
C GLU A 9 -17.29 -16.25 17.86
N GLY A 10 -16.54 -16.95 17.00
CA GLY A 10 -15.18 -16.57 16.60
C GLY A 10 -15.07 -15.14 16.04
N LEU A 11 -16.16 -14.56 15.54
CA LEU A 11 -16.18 -13.16 15.10
C LEU A 11 -15.98 -12.17 16.25
N LEU A 12 -16.36 -12.52 17.48
CA LEU A 12 -16.20 -11.67 18.67
C LEU A 12 -14.73 -11.48 19.06
N VAL A 13 -13.90 -12.49 18.79
CA VAL A 13 -12.45 -12.47 19.06
C VAL A 13 -11.61 -12.34 17.79
N LEU A 14 -12.24 -11.94 16.67
CA LEU A 14 -11.58 -11.78 15.38
C LEU A 14 -10.26 -10.97 15.44
N PRO A 15 -10.15 -9.83 16.17
CA PRO A 15 -8.91 -9.04 16.25
C PRO A 15 -7.70 -9.81 16.79
N GLU A 16 -7.92 -10.86 17.58
CA GLU A 16 -6.88 -11.66 18.24
C GLU A 16 -6.44 -12.85 17.37
N MET A 17 -7.27 -13.24 16.40
CA MET A 17 -7.01 -14.42 15.57
C MET A 17 -5.77 -14.28 14.69
N ASN A 18 -5.07 -15.40 14.51
CA ASN A 18 -4.00 -15.57 13.53
C ASN A 18 -4.55 -15.96 12.14
N GLN A 19 -3.68 -16.06 11.13
CA GLN A 19 -4.09 -16.34 9.74
C GLN A 19 -4.86 -17.65 9.60
N ASP A 20 -4.43 -18.72 10.28
CA ASP A 20 -5.05 -20.04 10.12
C ASP A 20 -6.38 -20.16 10.85
N GLN A 21 -6.53 -19.47 11.98
CA GLN A 21 -7.83 -19.30 12.65
C GLN A 21 -8.82 -18.54 11.75
N VAL A 22 -8.39 -17.43 11.12
CA VAL A 22 -9.25 -16.68 10.20
C VAL A 22 -9.62 -17.52 8.96
N LYS A 23 -8.70 -18.33 8.42
CA LYS A 23 -9.03 -19.27 7.33
C LYS A 23 -10.12 -20.25 7.74
N ARG A 24 -9.98 -20.90 8.90
CA ARG A 24 -11.01 -21.82 9.43
C ARG A 24 -12.36 -21.13 9.60
N LEU A 25 -12.38 -19.95 10.21
CA LEU A 25 -13.60 -19.15 10.36
C LEU A 25 -14.22 -18.80 9.01
N SER A 26 -13.41 -18.50 8.00
CA SER A 26 -13.90 -18.17 6.65
C SER A 26 -14.61 -19.34 5.98
N THR A 27 -14.12 -20.57 6.20
CA THR A 27 -14.81 -21.79 5.75
C THR A 27 -16.17 -21.96 6.45
N LEU A 28 -16.23 -21.71 7.77
CA LEU A 28 -17.48 -21.78 8.53
C LEU A 28 -18.50 -20.72 8.06
N VAL A 29 -18.05 -19.48 7.83
CA VAL A 29 -18.92 -18.41 7.30
C VAL A 29 -19.42 -18.75 5.89
N ALA A 30 -18.56 -19.29 5.03
CA ALA A 30 -18.95 -19.73 3.69
C ALA A 30 -20.00 -20.86 3.73
N ALA A 31 -19.83 -21.84 4.63
CA ALA A 31 -20.81 -22.90 4.85
C ALA A 31 -22.14 -22.33 5.37
N HIS A 32 -22.09 -21.40 6.33
CA HIS A 32 -23.28 -20.70 6.82
C HIS A 32 -24.02 -19.95 5.71
N MET A 33 -23.30 -19.21 4.84
CA MET A 33 -23.90 -18.54 3.68
C MET A 33 -24.55 -19.52 2.70
N SER A 34 -23.98 -20.73 2.56
CA SER A 34 -24.56 -21.81 1.74
C SER A 34 -25.89 -22.29 2.33
N MET A 35 -25.92 -22.54 3.64
CA MET A 35 -27.16 -22.90 4.34
C MET A 35 -28.23 -21.79 4.23
N CYS A 36 -27.83 -20.52 4.32
CA CYS A 36 -28.73 -19.39 4.11
C CYS A 36 -29.30 -19.36 2.69
N LEU A 37 -28.50 -19.72 1.68
CA LEU A 37 -28.96 -19.82 0.30
C LEU A 37 -29.93 -20.99 0.13
N ASP A 38 -29.60 -22.17 0.66
CA ASP A 38 -30.45 -23.35 0.58
C ASP A 38 -31.82 -23.09 1.21
N SER A 39 -31.84 -22.49 2.40
CA SER A 39 -33.08 -22.05 3.06
C SER A 39 -33.83 -20.97 2.27
N ALA A 40 -33.11 -20.04 1.63
CA ALA A 40 -33.72 -19.00 0.81
C ALA A 40 -34.32 -19.52 -0.50
N CYS A 41 -33.77 -20.62 -1.03
CA CYS A 41 -34.20 -21.25 -2.28
C CYS A 41 -35.14 -22.43 -2.08
N GLY A 42 -35.45 -22.86 -0.85
CA GLY A 42 -36.28 -24.04 -0.56
C GLY A 42 -37.60 -24.08 -1.34
N ASP A 43 -38.30 -22.95 -1.45
CA ASP A 43 -39.56 -22.84 -2.20
C ASP A 43 -39.37 -22.72 -3.72
N LEU A 44 -38.16 -22.38 -4.18
CA LEU A 44 -37.84 -22.15 -5.59
C LEU A 44 -37.53 -23.44 -6.35
N PHE A 45 -37.04 -24.47 -5.67
CA PHE A 45 -36.66 -25.75 -6.30
C PHE A 45 -37.85 -26.65 -6.67
N VAL A 46 -39.06 -26.29 -6.23
CA VAL A 46 -40.29 -27.07 -6.45
C VAL A 46 -41.13 -26.51 -7.62
N SER A 47 -40.77 -25.33 -8.14
CA SER A 47 -41.52 -24.65 -9.21
C SER A 47 -40.73 -24.66 -10.52
N ASP A 48 -41.36 -25.08 -11.62
CA ASP A 48 -40.74 -25.07 -12.96
C ASP A 48 -40.62 -23.63 -13.55
N ASP A 49 -41.35 -22.66 -12.99
CA ASP A 49 -41.47 -21.28 -13.50
C ASP A 49 -40.80 -20.22 -12.58
N VAL A 50 -39.52 -20.42 -12.21
CA VAL A 50 -38.80 -19.49 -11.33
C VAL A 50 -38.53 -18.15 -12.04
N LYS A 51 -39.07 -17.06 -11.50
CA LYS A 51 -38.89 -15.71 -12.03
C LYS A 51 -37.54 -15.11 -11.58
N PRO A 52 -36.87 -14.28 -12.40
CA PRO A 52 -35.62 -13.59 -12.01
C PRO A 52 -35.74 -12.75 -10.73
N GLU A 53 -36.94 -12.23 -10.44
CA GLU A 53 -37.22 -11.48 -9.22
C GLU A 53 -37.22 -12.37 -7.96
N GLU A 54 -37.61 -13.63 -8.07
CA GLU A 54 -37.61 -14.60 -6.97
C GLU A 54 -36.17 -15.03 -6.64
N ILE A 55 -35.35 -15.28 -7.66
CA ILE A 55 -33.89 -15.49 -7.52
C ILE A 55 -33.24 -14.29 -6.83
N ARG A 56 -33.64 -13.07 -7.21
CA ARG A 56 -33.14 -11.84 -6.57
C ARG A 56 -33.55 -11.75 -5.10
N GLN A 57 -34.75 -12.21 -4.74
CA GLN A 57 -35.20 -12.23 -3.33
C GLN A 57 -34.38 -13.24 -2.51
N ALA A 58 -34.07 -14.42 -3.08
CA ALA A 58 -33.19 -15.37 -2.43
C ALA A 58 -31.79 -14.76 -2.22
N TRP A 59 -31.23 -14.12 -3.26
CA TRP A 59 -29.99 -13.35 -3.14
C TRP A 59 -30.08 -12.25 -2.06
N GLU A 60 -31.20 -11.53 -1.95
CA GLU A 60 -31.39 -10.50 -0.91
C GLU A 60 -31.31 -11.06 0.51
N ARG A 61 -31.77 -12.30 0.74
CA ARG A 61 -31.66 -12.97 2.05
C ARG A 61 -30.20 -13.28 2.39
N VAL A 62 -29.44 -13.87 1.47
CA VAL A 62 -28.00 -14.15 1.68
C VAL A 62 -27.20 -12.84 1.81
N ALA A 63 -27.51 -11.85 0.98
CA ALA A 63 -26.90 -10.52 1.04
C ALA A 63 -27.19 -9.80 2.37
N ALA A 64 -28.37 -10.02 2.97
CA ALA A 64 -28.70 -9.48 4.29
C ALA A 64 -27.82 -10.10 5.37
N GLU A 65 -27.57 -11.41 5.32
CA GLU A 65 -26.68 -12.09 6.28
C GLU A 65 -25.23 -11.59 6.14
N ALA A 66 -24.71 -11.42 4.92
CA ALA A 66 -23.39 -10.81 4.74
C ALA A 66 -23.31 -9.36 5.29
N MET A 67 -24.39 -8.58 5.15
CA MET A 67 -24.47 -7.24 5.74
C MET A 67 -24.51 -7.26 7.27
N ARG A 68 -25.08 -8.29 7.91
CA ARG A 68 -25.04 -8.45 9.39
C ARG A 68 -23.62 -8.65 9.89
N LEU A 69 -22.76 -9.23 9.06
CA LEU A 69 -21.32 -9.37 9.30
C LEU A 69 -20.52 -8.12 8.90
N GLU A 70 -21.18 -6.98 8.68
CA GLU A 70 -20.58 -5.71 8.21
C GLU A 70 -19.83 -5.82 6.86
N VAL A 71 -20.10 -6.85 6.06
CA VAL A 71 -19.49 -7.04 4.74
C VAL A 71 -20.48 -6.65 3.65
N ILE A 72 -20.15 -5.62 2.87
CA ILE A 72 -20.96 -5.21 1.72
C ILE A 72 -20.96 -6.32 0.66
N PRO A 73 -22.13 -6.87 0.28
CA PRO A 73 -22.24 -7.91 -0.74
C PRO A 73 -21.73 -7.45 -2.11
N PRO A 74 -21.22 -8.36 -2.94
CA PRO A 74 -20.85 -8.02 -4.32
C PRO A 74 -22.06 -7.52 -5.11
N ALA A 75 -21.87 -6.48 -5.94
CA ALA A 75 -22.93 -5.85 -6.75
C ALA A 75 -24.15 -5.31 -5.95
N PHE A 76 -24.03 -5.11 -4.64
CA PHE A 76 -25.16 -4.77 -3.76
C PHE A 76 -25.98 -3.55 -4.22
N GLU A 77 -25.33 -2.43 -4.56
CA GLU A 77 -26.06 -1.22 -5.01
C GLU A 77 -26.72 -1.35 -6.39
N GLN A 78 -26.28 -2.31 -7.21
CA GLN A 78 -26.84 -2.57 -8.54
C GLN A 78 -28.05 -3.52 -8.44
N LEU A 79 -27.97 -4.51 -7.54
CA LEU A 79 -28.99 -5.55 -7.33
C LEU A 79 -30.09 -5.15 -6.33
N ARG A 80 -29.79 -4.24 -5.38
CA ARG A 80 -30.77 -3.78 -4.39
C ARG A 80 -31.80 -2.86 -5.03
N ARG A 81 -33.10 -3.16 -4.84
CA ARG A 81 -34.16 -2.18 -5.08
C ARG A 81 -34.10 -1.11 -3.99
N LYS A 82 -33.90 0.16 -4.36
CA LYS A 82 -34.10 1.28 -3.42
C LYS A 82 -35.53 1.21 -2.87
N LYS A 83 -35.71 0.73 -1.63
CA LYS A 83 -36.99 0.77 -0.92
C LYS A 83 -37.51 2.21 -0.97
N ARG A 84 -38.76 2.40 -1.40
CA ARG A 84 -39.43 3.71 -1.34
C ARG A 84 -39.44 4.12 0.14
N ARG A 85 -38.68 5.13 0.55
CA ARG A 85 -38.99 5.80 1.83
C ARG A 85 -40.40 6.38 1.68
N ALA A 86 -41.31 6.02 2.57
CA ALA A 86 -42.72 6.42 2.54
C ALA A 86 -42.91 7.95 2.48
N PHE A 87 -41.91 8.72 2.90
CA PHE A 87 -41.91 10.19 2.89
C PHE A 87 -41.72 10.85 1.51
N GLU A 88 -41.39 10.09 0.45
CA GLU A 88 -41.11 10.63 -0.89
C GLU A 88 -42.30 10.51 -1.87
N GLN A 89 -43.53 10.39 -1.34
CA GLN A 89 -44.75 10.43 -2.16
C GLN A 89 -45.13 11.84 -2.62
N LEU A 90 -44.87 12.88 -1.82
CA LEU A 90 -45.28 14.26 -2.14
C LEU A 90 -44.44 14.93 -3.25
N ARG A 91 -43.22 14.44 -3.53
CA ARG A 91 -42.31 15.03 -4.51
C ARG A 91 -42.50 14.52 -5.96
N ARG A 92 -43.59 13.77 -6.23
CA ARG A 92 -43.73 12.88 -7.40
C ARG A 92 -44.36 13.46 -8.66
N LYS A 93 -44.95 14.65 -8.67
CA LYS A 93 -45.49 15.20 -9.94
C LYS A 93 -44.42 15.68 -10.93
N LYS A 94 -43.22 16.09 -10.48
CA LYS A 94 -42.16 16.64 -11.37
C LYS A 94 -41.08 15.64 -11.85
N ARG A 95 -41.13 14.36 -11.48
CA ARG A 95 -40.05 13.38 -11.75
C ARG A 95 -40.46 12.19 -12.62
N LYS A 96 -41.54 12.31 -13.40
CA LYS A 96 -42.13 11.25 -14.24
C LYS A 96 -41.34 10.88 -15.52
N LYS A 97 -40.07 11.28 -15.67
CA LYS A 97 -39.24 11.00 -16.88
C LYS A 97 -37.79 10.56 -16.59
N ARG A 98 -37.55 9.76 -15.54
CA ARG A 98 -36.32 8.96 -15.44
C ARG A 98 -36.73 7.49 -15.30
N ARG A 99 -36.85 6.79 -16.44
CA ARG A 99 -36.98 5.32 -16.49
C ARG A 99 -35.94 4.73 -15.54
N ARG A 100 -36.36 3.90 -14.58
CA ARG A 100 -35.44 3.15 -13.72
C ARG A 100 -34.61 2.26 -14.65
N LYS A 101 -33.30 2.19 -14.44
CA LYS A 101 -32.50 1.19 -15.14
C LYS A 101 -33.00 -0.20 -14.74
N PRO A 102 -33.10 -1.16 -15.67
CA PRO A 102 -33.46 -2.53 -15.34
C PRO A 102 -32.46 -3.09 -14.32
N VAL A 103 -32.91 -4.03 -13.50
CA VAL A 103 -32.03 -4.74 -12.56
C VAL A 103 -31.13 -5.67 -13.38
N PRO A 104 -29.81 -5.62 -13.19
CA PRO A 104 -28.87 -6.51 -13.88
C PRO A 104 -28.84 -7.89 -13.20
N TYR A 105 -29.79 -8.77 -13.54
CA TYR A 105 -29.93 -10.10 -12.93
C TYR A 105 -28.71 -11.00 -13.19
N GLU A 106 -27.95 -10.74 -14.26
CA GLU A 106 -26.69 -11.41 -14.61
C GLU A 106 -25.60 -11.28 -13.54
N LEU A 107 -25.72 -10.30 -12.63
CA LEU A 107 -24.77 -10.11 -11.53
C LEU A 107 -25.08 -10.98 -10.30
N ILE A 108 -26.22 -11.67 -10.27
CA ILE A 108 -26.62 -12.49 -9.12
C ILE A 108 -25.72 -13.72 -8.96
N PRO A 109 -25.53 -14.59 -9.98
CA PRO A 109 -24.66 -15.76 -9.85
C PRO A 109 -23.23 -15.44 -9.37
N PRO A 110 -22.48 -14.48 -9.96
CA PRO A 110 -21.13 -14.16 -9.48
C PRO A 110 -21.13 -13.47 -8.11
N SER A 111 -22.24 -12.86 -7.70
CA SER A 111 -22.38 -12.31 -6.35
C SER A 111 -22.56 -13.41 -5.31
N LEU A 112 -23.46 -14.37 -5.57
CA LEU A 112 -23.65 -15.56 -4.74
C LEU A 112 -22.35 -16.37 -4.64
N ALA A 113 -21.73 -16.72 -5.77
CA ALA A 113 -20.50 -17.51 -5.81
C ALA A 113 -19.39 -16.93 -4.91
N ARG A 114 -19.27 -15.60 -4.82
CA ARG A 114 -18.34 -14.94 -3.88
C ARG A 114 -18.78 -15.06 -2.43
N MET A 115 -20.06 -14.84 -2.11
CA MET A 115 -20.59 -14.99 -0.75
C MET A 115 -20.55 -16.44 -0.24
N LEU A 116 -20.50 -17.43 -1.13
CA LEU A 116 -20.32 -18.84 -0.79
C LEU A 116 -18.85 -19.28 -0.75
N CYS A 117 -17.91 -18.41 -1.12
CA CYS A 117 -16.51 -18.77 -1.29
C CYS A 117 -15.69 -18.45 -0.02
N ALA A 118 -15.07 -19.47 0.57
CA ALA A 118 -14.20 -19.33 1.73
C ALA A 118 -13.01 -18.37 1.48
N ASP A 119 -12.38 -18.41 0.31
CA ASP A 119 -11.27 -17.49 -0.02
C ASP A 119 -11.70 -16.03 -0.17
N TRP A 120 -12.96 -15.80 -0.55
CA TRP A 120 -13.52 -14.46 -0.55
C TRP A 120 -13.74 -13.97 0.88
N TRP A 121 -14.33 -14.80 1.74
CA TRP A 121 -14.50 -14.50 3.16
C TRP A 121 -13.17 -14.29 3.88
N TYR A 122 -12.16 -15.11 3.62
CA TYR A 122 -10.82 -14.94 4.19
C TYR A 122 -10.27 -13.55 3.90
N ARG A 123 -10.39 -13.06 2.66
CA ARG A 123 -9.93 -11.71 2.31
C ARG A 123 -10.71 -10.64 3.06
N LYS A 124 -12.02 -10.82 3.28
CA LYS A 124 -12.87 -9.86 4.00
C LYS A 124 -12.59 -9.86 5.50
N LEU A 125 -12.58 -11.03 6.12
CA LEU A 125 -12.36 -11.20 7.56
C LEU A 125 -10.92 -10.85 7.94
N TRP A 126 -9.92 -11.22 7.14
CA TRP A 126 -8.52 -10.83 7.40
C TRP A 126 -8.35 -9.31 7.36
N GLN A 127 -9.00 -8.65 6.40
CA GLN A 127 -8.99 -7.20 6.32
C GLN A 127 -9.64 -6.56 7.56
N MET A 128 -10.83 -7.02 7.94
CA MET A 128 -11.56 -6.55 9.11
C MET A 128 -10.77 -6.77 10.41
N ARG A 129 -10.17 -7.96 10.56
CA ARG A 129 -9.25 -8.29 11.65
C ARG A 129 -8.10 -7.31 11.75
N CYS A 130 -7.43 -7.00 10.64
CA CYS A 130 -6.32 -6.04 10.64
C CYS A 130 -6.79 -4.63 11.00
N GLU A 131 -7.94 -4.19 10.48
CA GLU A 131 -8.52 -2.88 10.81
C GLU A 131 -8.89 -2.82 12.30
N TRP A 132 -9.65 -3.78 12.82
CA TRP A 132 -10.09 -3.79 14.22
C TRP A 132 -8.93 -3.91 15.20
N ARG A 133 -7.95 -4.78 14.92
CA ARG A 133 -6.75 -4.87 15.77
C ARG A 133 -6.01 -3.54 15.82
N GLU A 134 -5.85 -2.87 14.68
CA GLU A 134 -5.20 -1.57 14.63
C GLU A 134 -5.96 -0.52 15.46
N GLU A 135 -7.29 -0.48 15.34
CA GLU A 135 -8.11 0.46 16.11
C GLU A 135 -8.09 0.17 17.63
N GLN A 136 -8.03 -1.10 18.05
CA GLN A 136 -7.78 -1.47 19.45
C GLN A 136 -6.42 -0.95 19.93
N LEU A 137 -5.35 -1.15 19.16
CA LEU A 137 -4.01 -0.66 19.47
C LEU A 137 -3.94 0.87 19.50
N ARG A 138 -4.72 1.57 18.66
CA ARG A 138 -4.90 3.02 18.74
C ARG A 138 -5.59 3.42 20.04
N ALA A 139 -6.64 2.70 20.46
CA ALA A 139 -7.40 2.98 21.68
C ALA A 139 -6.54 2.88 22.94
N VAL A 140 -5.70 1.85 23.04
CA VAL A 140 -4.75 1.68 24.15
C VAL A 140 -3.48 2.52 24.00
N CYS A 141 -3.51 3.53 23.10
CA CYS A 141 -2.44 4.49 22.87
C CYS A 141 -1.11 3.86 22.44
N LEU A 142 -1.09 2.71 21.77
CA LEU A 142 0.14 2.12 21.19
C LEU A 142 0.51 2.72 19.83
N VAL A 143 -0.42 3.48 19.23
CA VAL A 143 -0.20 4.25 18.01
C VAL A 143 -0.16 5.73 18.34
N ASN A 144 1.05 6.25 18.52
CA ASN A 144 1.29 7.65 18.85
C ASN A 144 2.73 8.05 18.52
N LYS A 145 3.03 9.35 18.66
CA LYS A 145 4.35 9.93 18.39
C LYS A 145 5.52 9.24 19.12
N LYS A 146 5.33 8.84 20.38
CA LYS A 146 6.35 8.25 21.26
C LYS A 146 6.45 6.73 21.14
N ALA A 147 5.33 6.02 20.91
CA ALA A 147 5.29 4.56 20.83
C ALA A 147 5.56 4.06 19.40
N SER A 148 4.54 4.05 18.54
CA SER A 148 4.66 3.76 17.12
C SER A 148 3.86 4.78 16.30
N PRO A 149 4.50 5.71 15.58
CA PRO A 149 3.79 6.73 14.85
C PRO A 149 3.08 6.13 13.62
N TYR A 150 1.94 6.72 13.28
CA TYR A 150 1.11 6.44 12.10
C TYR A 150 0.36 5.11 12.13
N VAL A 151 1.01 4.04 12.56
CA VAL A 151 0.47 2.68 12.61
C VAL A 151 1.21 1.86 13.66
N SER A 152 0.58 0.82 14.20
CA SER A 152 1.17 -0.06 15.20
C SER A 152 2.40 -0.82 14.69
N TYR A 153 3.24 -1.26 15.64
CA TYR A 153 4.39 -2.11 15.33
C TYR A 153 3.98 -3.45 14.70
N GLU A 154 2.87 -4.04 15.16
CA GLU A 154 2.31 -5.28 14.59
C GLU A 154 1.98 -5.12 13.10
N ALA A 155 1.33 -4.01 12.71
CA ALA A 155 0.99 -3.75 11.33
C ALA A 155 2.22 -3.58 10.42
N VAL A 156 3.30 -2.97 10.93
CA VAL A 156 4.56 -2.86 10.19
C VAL A 156 5.18 -4.23 9.95
N ILE A 157 5.22 -5.10 10.96
CA ILE A 157 5.72 -6.49 10.82
C ILE A 157 4.89 -7.24 9.77
N HIS A 158 3.56 -7.18 9.87
CA HIS A 158 2.68 -7.82 8.88
C HIS A 158 2.94 -7.30 7.47
N LYS A 159 3.20 -5.99 7.30
CA LYS A 159 3.51 -5.42 6.00
C LYS A 159 4.85 -5.91 5.45
N ARG A 160 5.87 -6.03 6.31
CA ARG A 160 7.18 -6.59 5.94
C ARG A 160 7.04 -8.04 5.48
N GLU A 161 6.31 -8.86 6.22
CA GLU A 161 6.08 -10.25 5.87
C GLU A 161 5.27 -10.39 4.57
N GLN A 162 4.26 -9.54 4.35
CA GLN A 162 3.53 -9.49 3.09
C GLN A 162 4.46 -9.17 1.91
N ARG A 163 5.38 -8.20 2.08
CA ARG A 163 6.37 -7.85 1.04
C ARG A 163 7.34 -9.01 0.79
N ARG A 164 7.81 -9.68 1.85
CA ARG A 164 8.69 -10.86 1.75
C ARG A 164 8.03 -11.97 0.94
N LYS A 165 6.80 -12.37 1.29
CA LYS A 165 6.01 -13.38 0.56
C LYS A 165 5.73 -12.97 -0.89
N SER A 166 5.48 -11.69 -1.15
CA SER A 166 5.25 -11.19 -2.52
C SER A 166 6.53 -11.29 -3.36
N LEU A 167 7.70 -10.97 -2.79
CA LEU A 167 8.98 -11.06 -3.48
C LEU A 167 9.36 -12.51 -3.79
N GLU A 168 9.16 -13.41 -2.82
CA GLU A 168 9.33 -14.86 -3.01
C GLU A 168 8.40 -15.41 -4.10
N PHE A 169 7.16 -14.91 -4.14
CA PHE A 169 6.21 -15.23 -5.19
C PHE A 169 6.69 -14.74 -6.56
N PHE A 170 7.16 -13.49 -6.70
CA PHE A 170 7.67 -13.00 -7.99
C PHE A 170 8.89 -13.77 -8.47
N ARG A 171 9.81 -14.13 -7.57
CA ARG A 171 11.01 -14.92 -7.90
C ARG A 171 10.71 -16.32 -8.40
N SER A 172 9.65 -16.93 -7.88
CA SER A 172 9.25 -18.31 -8.20
C SER A 172 8.29 -18.41 -9.39
N HIS A 173 7.93 -17.30 -10.03
CA HIS A 173 6.97 -17.29 -11.13
C HIS A 173 7.53 -16.57 -12.36
N GLU A 174 7.01 -16.95 -13.51
CA GLU A 174 7.26 -16.33 -14.81
C GLU A 174 5.93 -16.12 -15.54
N LEU A 175 5.98 -15.32 -16.59
CA LEU A 175 4.86 -15.04 -17.48
C LEU A 175 5.16 -15.69 -18.82
N ILE A 176 4.23 -16.52 -19.31
CA ILE A 176 4.35 -17.22 -20.60
C ILE A 176 3.24 -16.72 -21.52
N ASN A 177 3.57 -16.35 -22.75
CA ASN A 177 2.57 -15.99 -23.76
C ASN A 177 2.14 -17.21 -24.59
N GLU A 178 1.25 -17.01 -25.56
CA GLU A 178 0.76 -18.07 -26.45
C GLU A 178 1.84 -18.59 -27.40
N ASP A 179 2.86 -17.77 -27.72
CA ASP A 179 3.99 -18.11 -28.59
C ASP A 179 5.10 -18.89 -27.86
N GLY A 180 4.99 -19.06 -26.54
CA GLY A 180 5.99 -19.74 -25.70
C GLY A 180 7.10 -18.84 -25.16
N ASP A 181 7.08 -17.54 -25.43
CA ASP A 181 8.00 -16.57 -24.84
C ASP A 181 7.80 -16.48 -23.33
N THR A 182 8.91 -16.45 -22.60
CA THR A 182 8.92 -16.34 -21.14
C THR A 182 9.47 -15.00 -20.69
N LEU A 183 8.81 -14.40 -19.69
CA LEU A 183 9.28 -13.20 -19.00
C LEU A 183 9.34 -13.44 -17.50
N ASP A 184 10.46 -13.08 -16.89
CA ASP A 184 10.61 -13.13 -15.44
C ASP A 184 9.63 -12.17 -14.75
N MET A 185 8.88 -12.67 -13.75
CA MET A 185 7.87 -11.87 -13.08
C MET A 185 8.48 -10.79 -12.18
N GLU A 186 9.65 -11.01 -11.57
CA GLU A 186 10.36 -10.01 -10.76
C GLU A 186 10.79 -8.84 -11.65
N ASP A 187 11.31 -9.11 -12.85
CA ASP A 187 11.72 -8.07 -13.81
C ASP A 187 10.54 -7.24 -14.31
N VAL A 188 9.42 -7.90 -14.66
CA VAL A 188 8.19 -7.20 -15.09
C VAL A 188 7.66 -6.29 -13.98
N VAL A 189 7.65 -6.77 -12.73
CA VAL A 189 7.21 -5.98 -11.58
C VAL A 189 8.15 -4.78 -11.35
N ASN A 190 9.47 -4.99 -11.44
CA ASN A 190 10.49 -3.97 -11.24
C ASN A 190 10.52 -2.90 -12.34
N ALA A 191 10.17 -3.26 -13.58
CA ALA A 191 10.02 -2.32 -14.69
C ALA A 191 8.69 -1.52 -14.63
N SER A 192 7.72 -1.99 -13.85
CA SER A 192 6.39 -1.37 -13.75
C SER A 192 6.32 -0.22 -12.72
N ASN A 193 5.17 0.46 -12.68
CA ASN A 193 4.84 1.44 -11.63
C ASN A 193 4.61 0.83 -10.23
N SER A 194 4.76 -0.49 -10.09
CA SER A 194 4.88 -1.17 -8.80
C SER A 194 6.20 -0.83 -8.12
N ASN A 195 7.25 -0.56 -8.89
CA ASN A 195 8.51 -0.05 -8.39
C ASN A 195 8.33 1.37 -7.81
N PRO A 196 8.65 1.59 -6.52
CA PRO A 196 8.52 2.89 -5.88
C PRO A 196 9.32 4.00 -6.59
N ALA A 197 10.47 3.67 -7.19
CA ALA A 197 11.30 4.64 -7.89
C ALA A 197 10.62 5.17 -9.16
N HIS A 198 10.08 4.27 -10.01
CA HIS A 198 9.33 4.67 -11.20
C HIS A 198 8.08 5.46 -10.82
N ARG A 199 7.38 5.02 -9.76
CA ARG A 199 6.22 5.73 -9.24
C ARG A 199 6.56 7.15 -8.80
N ARG A 200 7.62 7.34 -8.00
CA ARG A 200 8.07 8.68 -7.60
C ARG A 200 8.42 9.53 -8.81
N ASN A 201 9.18 8.98 -9.77
CA ASN A 201 9.61 9.72 -10.96
C ASN A 201 8.38 10.19 -11.78
N GLU A 202 7.37 9.32 -11.98
CA GLU A 202 6.12 9.70 -12.66
C GLU A 202 5.37 10.81 -11.90
N MET A 203 5.26 10.71 -10.56
CA MET A 203 4.63 11.75 -9.75
C MET A 203 5.35 13.10 -9.90
N MET A 204 6.68 13.10 -9.81
CA MET A 204 7.51 14.30 -9.92
C MET A 204 7.39 14.92 -11.31
N ALA A 205 7.47 14.13 -12.37
CA ALA A 205 7.30 14.59 -13.74
C ALA A 205 5.91 15.21 -13.95
N CYS A 206 4.86 14.58 -13.40
CA CYS A 206 3.49 15.11 -13.49
C CYS A 206 3.32 16.43 -12.75
N VAL A 207 3.89 16.57 -11.53
CA VAL A 207 3.84 17.83 -10.77
C VAL A 207 4.63 18.92 -11.49
N LYS A 208 5.82 18.62 -12.01
CA LYS A 208 6.60 19.59 -12.80
C LYS A 208 5.85 20.01 -14.06
N GLY A 209 5.15 19.09 -14.72
CA GLY A 209 4.26 19.42 -15.84
C GLY A 209 3.16 20.41 -15.45
N LEU A 210 2.55 20.26 -14.27
CA LEU A 210 1.56 21.19 -13.75
C LEU A 210 2.12 22.58 -13.43
N GLU A 211 3.33 22.62 -12.87
CA GLU A 211 4.07 23.85 -12.59
C GLU A 211 4.35 24.64 -13.87
N LEU A 212 4.90 23.99 -14.90
CA LEU A 212 5.18 24.62 -16.19
C LEU A 212 3.90 25.16 -16.84
N ILE A 213 2.80 24.41 -16.79
CA ILE A 213 1.51 24.88 -17.30
C ILE A 213 1.01 26.09 -16.50
N ALA A 214 1.19 26.08 -15.18
CA ALA A 214 0.79 27.21 -14.35
C ALA A 214 1.60 28.48 -14.69
N GLU A 215 2.90 28.34 -14.90
CA GLU A 215 3.78 29.42 -15.34
C GLU A 215 3.31 29.98 -16.70
N MET A 216 3.09 29.12 -17.69
CA MET A 216 2.58 29.50 -19.01
C MET A 216 1.25 30.25 -18.95
N ARG A 217 0.38 29.91 -17.99
CA ARG A 217 -0.95 30.50 -17.82
C ARG A 217 -0.96 31.71 -16.88
N GLY A 218 0.16 32.01 -16.22
CA GLY A 218 0.22 32.98 -15.13
C GLY A 218 -0.62 32.58 -13.92
N ASP A 219 -0.93 31.29 -13.73
CA ASP A 219 -1.67 30.78 -12.59
C ASP A 219 -0.78 30.81 -11.33
N CYS A 220 -1.39 31.03 -10.16
CA CYS A 220 -0.69 31.01 -8.87
C CYS A 220 -0.84 29.65 -8.19
N ALA A 221 0.17 29.26 -7.41
CA ALA A 221 0.18 28.04 -6.62
C ALA A 221 -0.06 28.30 -5.14
N VAL A 222 -0.98 27.56 -4.53
CA VAL A 222 -1.28 27.63 -3.09
C VAL A 222 -1.18 26.23 -2.51
N PHE A 223 -0.48 26.12 -1.38
CA PHE A 223 -0.39 24.92 -0.58
C PHE A 223 -1.42 24.98 0.56
N TYR A 224 -2.29 23.99 0.64
CA TYR A 224 -3.29 23.89 1.69
C TYR A 224 -3.01 22.68 2.57
N THR A 225 -3.21 22.85 3.87
CA THR A 225 -3.23 21.76 4.85
C THR A 225 -4.59 21.74 5.52
N ILE A 226 -5.25 20.58 5.50
CA ILE A 226 -6.56 20.33 6.10
C ILE A 226 -6.43 19.17 7.08
N THR A 227 -6.78 19.43 8.34
CA THR A 227 -6.71 18.45 9.43
C THR A 227 -8.13 18.01 9.83
N CYS A 228 -8.26 16.82 10.41
CA CYS A 228 -9.52 16.37 11.01
C CYS A 228 -9.79 17.06 12.37
N PRO A 229 -11.04 17.06 12.86
CA PRO A 229 -11.34 17.51 14.22
C PRO A 229 -10.68 16.67 15.30
N SER A 230 -10.55 17.26 16.50
CA SER A 230 -9.97 16.58 17.66
C SER A 230 -10.66 15.25 17.97
N ARG A 231 -11.97 15.12 17.69
CA ARG A 231 -12.75 13.89 17.92
C ARG A 231 -12.28 12.65 17.15
N PHE A 232 -11.46 12.82 16.11
CA PHE A 232 -10.84 11.72 15.36
C PHE A 232 -9.46 11.33 15.88
N HIS A 233 -8.81 12.22 16.64
CA HIS A 233 -7.46 12.00 17.11
C HIS A 233 -7.46 11.21 18.41
N ALA A 234 -6.88 10.01 18.42
CA ALA A 234 -6.88 9.12 19.58
C ALA A 234 -5.93 9.59 20.69
N THR A 235 -4.81 10.22 20.31
CA THR A 235 -3.78 10.67 21.24
C THR A 235 -3.39 12.12 21.00
N LEU A 236 -2.94 12.79 22.06
CA LEU A 236 -2.32 14.11 21.98
C LEU A 236 -0.84 13.99 21.55
N ASN A 237 -0.22 15.12 21.18
CA ASN A 237 1.20 15.16 20.79
C ASN A 237 2.18 14.59 21.84
N ASN A 238 1.79 14.59 23.12
CA ASN A 238 2.58 14.03 24.22
C ASN A 238 2.37 12.51 24.41
N GLY A 239 1.56 11.87 23.58
CA GLY A 239 1.25 10.43 23.62
C GLY A 239 0.14 10.05 24.61
N ARG A 240 -0.44 11.00 25.36
CA ARG A 240 -1.56 10.73 26.27
C ARG A 240 -2.87 10.55 25.49
N PRO A 241 -3.86 9.80 26.03
CA PRO A 241 -5.20 9.72 25.46
C PRO A 241 -5.80 11.11 25.26
N ASN A 242 -6.49 11.32 24.15
CA ASN A 242 -7.24 12.54 23.91
C ASN A 242 -8.67 12.42 24.47
N PRO A 243 -9.09 13.23 25.46
CA PRO A 243 -10.41 13.12 26.06
C PRO A 243 -11.57 13.46 25.09
N LYS A 244 -11.28 14.12 23.97
CA LYS A 244 -12.29 14.45 22.95
C LYS A 244 -12.51 13.33 21.93
N TRP A 245 -11.66 12.30 21.92
CA TRP A 245 -11.74 11.23 20.94
C TRP A 245 -13.03 10.44 21.08
N THR A 246 -13.72 10.21 19.96
CA THR A 246 -15.05 9.55 19.92
C THR A 246 -14.97 8.10 19.45
N SER A 247 -13.81 7.45 19.66
CA SER A 247 -13.50 6.12 19.10
C SER A 247 -13.59 6.05 17.57
N ALA A 248 -13.55 7.20 16.90
CA ALA A 248 -13.61 7.26 15.45
C ALA A 248 -12.36 6.62 14.83
N THR A 249 -12.61 5.76 13.83
CA THR A 249 -11.56 5.01 13.15
C THR A 249 -10.76 5.89 12.19
N VAL A 250 -9.55 5.45 11.84
CA VAL A 250 -8.75 6.12 10.81
C VAL A 250 -9.52 6.19 9.49
N ARG A 251 -10.26 5.13 9.16
CA ARG A 251 -11.09 5.07 7.95
C ARG A 251 -12.16 6.15 7.94
N GLN A 252 -12.88 6.33 9.06
CA GLN A 252 -13.89 7.37 9.21
C GLN A 252 -13.29 8.78 9.08
N SER A 253 -12.05 9.00 9.55
CA SER A 253 -11.36 10.29 9.34
C SER A 253 -11.08 10.56 7.85
N SER A 254 -10.77 9.52 7.07
CA SER A 254 -10.61 9.61 5.62
C SER A 254 -11.92 9.99 4.92
N ASP A 255 -13.00 9.28 5.28
CA ASP A 255 -14.31 9.46 4.68
C ASP A 255 -14.87 10.87 5.00
N TYR A 256 -14.65 11.38 6.22
CA TYR A 256 -14.96 12.76 6.59
C TYR A 256 -14.31 13.80 5.66
N LEU A 257 -13.01 13.66 5.35
CA LEU A 257 -12.32 14.58 4.44
C LEU A 257 -12.82 14.43 2.99
N VAL A 258 -13.13 13.22 2.55
CA VAL A 258 -13.74 12.96 1.23
C VAL A 258 -15.07 13.68 1.09
N ASP A 259 -15.95 13.57 2.08
CA ASP A 259 -17.28 14.18 2.07
C ASP A 259 -17.22 15.70 2.19
N THR A 260 -16.37 16.21 3.09
CA THR A 260 -16.07 17.65 3.21
C THR A 260 -15.62 18.21 1.86
N PHE A 261 -14.71 17.52 1.18
CA PHE A 261 -14.19 17.97 -0.11
C PHE A 261 -15.20 17.80 -1.25
N ALA A 262 -16.06 16.78 -1.21
CA ALA A 262 -17.16 16.63 -2.16
C ALA A 262 -18.15 17.80 -2.05
N ALA A 263 -18.50 18.19 -0.82
CA ALA A 263 -19.37 19.33 -0.56
C ALA A 263 -18.71 20.66 -0.98
N PHE A 264 -17.41 20.83 -0.69
CA PHE A 264 -16.63 21.96 -1.18
C PHE A 264 -16.60 22.04 -2.72
N ARG A 265 -16.33 20.94 -3.42
CA ARG A 265 -16.33 20.90 -4.89
C ARG A 265 -17.69 21.26 -5.49
N LYS A 266 -18.79 20.85 -4.86
CA LYS A 266 -20.15 21.24 -5.26
C LYS A 266 -20.36 22.75 -5.12
N ALA A 267 -19.89 23.34 -4.02
CA ALA A 267 -19.95 24.79 -3.81
C ALA A 267 -19.06 25.57 -4.80
N MET A 268 -17.85 25.08 -5.08
CA MET A 268 -16.96 25.62 -6.12
C MET A 268 -17.65 25.64 -7.49
N HIS A 269 -18.26 24.52 -7.88
CA HIS A 269 -19.00 24.42 -9.14
C HIS A 269 -20.14 25.44 -9.22
N LYS A 270 -20.95 25.57 -8.15
CA LYS A 270 -22.02 26.57 -8.10
C LYS A 270 -21.49 28.01 -8.19
N ALA A 271 -20.30 28.25 -7.67
CA ALA A 271 -19.62 29.55 -7.73
C ALA A 271 -18.85 29.79 -9.04
N GLY A 272 -18.83 28.84 -9.98
CA GLY A 272 -18.05 28.95 -11.21
C GLY A 272 -16.53 28.89 -11.01
N LEU A 273 -16.06 28.50 -9.83
CA LEU A 273 -14.64 28.46 -9.47
C LEU A 273 -14.02 27.12 -9.89
N ARG A 274 -12.80 27.17 -10.43
CA ARG A 274 -12.08 25.99 -10.93
C ARG A 274 -10.61 26.07 -10.56
N TRP A 275 -10.02 24.90 -10.33
CA TRP A 275 -8.64 24.72 -9.92
C TRP A 275 -8.16 23.31 -10.28
N TYR A 276 -6.85 23.14 -10.41
CA TYR A 276 -6.23 21.85 -10.71
C TYR A 276 -5.02 21.64 -9.80
N GLY A 277 -4.55 20.41 -9.68
CA GLY A 277 -3.46 20.11 -8.77
C GLY A 277 -3.44 18.67 -8.29
N VAL A 278 -2.87 18.49 -7.11
CA VAL A 278 -2.69 17.18 -6.47
C VAL A 278 -3.03 17.26 -4.99
N ARG A 279 -3.71 16.22 -4.51
CA ARG A 279 -3.97 15.96 -3.09
C ARG A 279 -3.10 14.81 -2.62
N VAL A 280 -2.45 15.00 -1.49
CA VAL A 280 -1.70 14.00 -0.73
C VAL A 280 -2.45 13.76 0.58
N ALA A 281 -2.78 12.50 0.87
CA ALA A 281 -3.29 12.07 2.16
C ALA A 281 -2.14 11.45 2.95
N GLU A 282 -1.96 11.91 4.19
CA GLU A 282 -0.91 11.47 5.09
C GLU A 282 -1.49 11.15 6.47
N PRO A 283 -0.83 10.26 7.23
CA PRO A 283 -1.14 10.04 8.62
C PRO A 283 -0.56 11.14 9.50
N HIS A 284 -1.35 11.60 10.45
CA HIS A 284 -0.87 12.26 11.65
C HIS A 284 -0.24 11.22 12.60
N HIS A 285 0.52 11.64 13.61
CA HIS A 285 1.25 10.73 14.51
C HIS A 285 0.42 9.60 15.15
N ASP A 286 -0.89 9.77 15.28
CA ASP A 286 -1.86 8.82 15.85
C ASP A 286 -2.67 8.04 14.78
N GLY A 287 -2.24 8.13 13.51
CA GLY A 287 -2.85 7.47 12.36
C GLY A 287 -3.99 8.25 11.69
N THR A 288 -4.51 9.29 12.33
CA THR A 288 -5.62 10.10 11.79
C THR A 288 -5.22 10.77 10.47
N VAL A 289 -6.11 10.76 9.47
CA VAL A 289 -5.79 11.29 8.13
C VAL A 289 -5.76 12.82 8.14
N HIS A 290 -4.73 13.42 7.52
CA HIS A 290 -4.73 14.82 7.09
C HIS A 290 -4.42 14.95 5.60
N TRP A 291 -4.85 16.05 5.00
CA TRP A 291 -4.63 16.32 3.57
C TRP A 291 -3.72 17.51 3.34
N HIS A 292 -2.76 17.32 2.45
CA HIS A 292 -1.98 18.38 1.84
C HIS A 292 -2.39 18.53 0.38
N LEU A 293 -2.66 19.76 -0.07
CA LEU A 293 -3.05 20.02 -1.45
C LEU A 293 -2.12 21.06 -2.06
N LEU A 294 -1.49 20.70 -3.18
CA LEU A 294 -0.83 21.63 -4.06
C LEU A 294 -1.82 22.01 -5.18
N CYS A 295 -2.27 23.26 -5.17
CA CYS A 295 -3.35 23.73 -6.03
C CYS A 295 -2.91 24.91 -6.88
N PHE A 296 -3.23 24.85 -8.18
CA PHE A 296 -3.02 25.90 -9.14
C PHE A 296 -4.38 26.51 -9.53
N MET A 297 -4.41 27.84 -9.58
CA MET A 297 -5.61 28.60 -9.89
C MET A 297 -5.24 29.97 -10.46
N ARG A 298 -6.16 30.54 -11.24
CA ARG A 298 -5.95 31.84 -11.88
C ARG A 298 -5.49 32.90 -10.90
N LYS A 299 -4.34 33.49 -11.23
CA LYS A 299 -3.88 34.73 -10.63
C LYS A 299 -4.77 35.84 -11.16
N HIS A 300 -5.01 36.83 -10.31
CA HIS A 300 -5.68 38.06 -10.71
C HIS A 300 -4.81 38.78 -11.76
N TRP A 301 -5.32 39.09 -12.96
CA TRP A 301 -4.68 40.03 -13.88
C TRP A 301 -5.62 41.17 -14.24
N HIS A 302 -5.07 42.38 -14.18
CA HIS A 302 -5.76 43.66 -14.05
C HIS A 302 -5.32 44.60 -15.17
N LEU A 303 -5.37 44.16 -16.44
CA LEU A 303 -4.89 44.97 -17.56
C LEU A 303 -5.87 45.17 -18.73
N LEU A 304 -7.13 44.71 -18.63
CA LEU A 304 -8.19 45.22 -19.50
C LEU A 304 -9.33 45.73 -18.61
N CYS A 305 -9.18 46.99 -18.24
CA CYS A 305 -9.90 47.68 -17.19
C CYS A 305 -11.33 48.12 -17.56
N PHE A 306 -11.91 47.67 -18.69
CA PHE A 306 -13.19 48.23 -19.15
C PHE A 306 -14.44 47.32 -19.04
N MET A 307 -14.32 46.03 -18.69
CA MET A 307 -15.48 45.16 -18.37
C MET A 307 -15.57 44.83 -16.86
N ARG A 308 -15.44 45.88 -16.06
CA ARG A 308 -15.08 45.87 -14.64
C ARG A 308 -16.33 45.92 -13.73
N LYS A 309 -16.93 44.77 -13.42
CA LYS A 309 -17.74 44.63 -12.17
C LYS A 309 -17.93 43.22 -11.58
N MET A 310 -17.57 42.11 -12.25
CA MET A 310 -18.02 40.77 -11.79
C MET A 310 -17.00 39.61 -11.81
N ARG A 311 -15.68 39.83 -11.86
CA ARG A 311 -14.70 38.72 -11.66
C ARG A 311 -14.07 38.80 -10.26
N LYS A 312 -14.59 37.96 -9.35
CA LYS A 312 -14.07 37.77 -7.99
C LYS A 312 -12.59 37.33 -8.04
N LYS A 313 -11.87 37.63 -6.95
CA LYS A 313 -10.51 37.13 -6.70
C LYS A 313 -10.57 35.61 -6.53
N ASP A 314 -10.41 34.83 -7.61
CA ASP A 314 -10.56 33.36 -7.59
C ASP A 314 -9.76 32.74 -6.44
N ARG A 315 -8.46 33.03 -6.32
CA ARG A 315 -7.64 32.55 -5.19
C ARG A 315 -8.24 32.83 -3.82
N ARG A 316 -8.62 34.10 -3.54
CA ARG A 316 -9.14 34.46 -2.21
C ARG A 316 -10.50 33.81 -1.95
N SER A 317 -11.33 33.70 -3.00
CA SER A 317 -12.65 33.07 -2.93
C SER A 317 -12.54 31.57 -2.70
N ILE A 318 -11.63 30.90 -3.40
CA ILE A 318 -11.32 29.47 -3.24
C ILE A 318 -10.80 29.20 -1.82
N THR A 319 -9.79 29.96 -1.37
CA THR A 319 -9.25 29.82 0.00
C THR A 319 -10.32 30.07 1.06
N ALA A 320 -11.13 31.11 0.93
CA ALA A 320 -12.19 31.42 1.90
C ALA A 320 -13.28 30.34 1.92
N LEU A 321 -13.67 29.84 0.75
CA LEU A 321 -14.64 28.77 0.63
C LEU A 321 -14.10 27.47 1.22
N LEU A 322 -12.87 27.10 0.90
CA LEU A 322 -12.23 25.89 1.43
C LEU A 322 -12.09 25.98 2.95
N ARG A 323 -11.62 27.12 3.47
CA ARG A 323 -11.58 27.38 4.92
C ARG A 323 -12.95 27.19 5.55
N LYS A 324 -14.01 27.78 4.99
CA LYS A 324 -15.40 27.65 5.48
C LYS A 324 -15.87 26.20 5.58
N PHE A 325 -15.45 25.32 4.67
CA PHE A 325 -15.78 23.89 4.76
C PHE A 325 -14.89 23.16 5.77
N ALA A 326 -13.58 23.45 5.78
CA ALA A 326 -12.62 22.80 6.66
C ALA A 326 -12.88 23.06 8.16
N ILE A 327 -13.35 24.26 8.53
CA ILE A 327 -13.57 24.67 9.93
C ILE A 327 -15.02 24.53 10.40
N ARG A 328 -15.90 23.97 9.56
CA ARG A 328 -17.35 23.96 9.84
C ARG A 328 -17.72 23.07 11.02
N GLU A 329 -17.21 21.84 11.02
CA GLU A 329 -17.48 20.88 12.08
C GLU A 329 -16.57 21.13 13.28
N ASP A 330 -17.16 21.00 14.47
CA ASP A 330 -16.51 21.24 15.76
C ASP A 330 -15.87 22.63 15.85
N ARG A 331 -16.51 23.65 15.22
CA ARG A 331 -15.98 25.02 15.11
C ARG A 331 -15.63 25.64 16.46
N GLU A 332 -16.39 25.29 17.49
CA GLU A 332 -16.20 25.76 18.86
C GLU A 332 -14.82 25.37 19.41
N GLU A 333 -14.27 24.22 19.02
CA GLU A 333 -12.96 23.73 19.51
C GLU A 333 -11.79 24.61 19.08
N LEU A 334 -11.95 25.43 18.03
CA LEU A 334 -10.89 26.22 17.41
C LEU A 334 -10.75 27.62 18.02
N GLY A 335 -11.76 28.11 18.75
CA GLY A 335 -11.78 29.50 19.24
C GLY A 335 -11.55 30.51 18.11
N THR A 336 -10.57 31.40 18.28
CA THR A 336 -10.15 32.37 17.25
C THR A 336 -9.10 31.81 16.28
N ASN A 337 -8.33 30.80 16.71
CA ASN A 337 -7.23 30.24 15.94
C ASN A 337 -7.68 29.02 15.11
N THR A 338 -7.96 29.26 13.83
CA THR A 338 -8.30 28.19 12.88
C THR A 338 -7.10 27.43 12.31
N GLY A 339 -5.87 27.82 12.67
CA GLY A 339 -4.61 27.24 12.20
C GLY A 339 -4.42 25.74 12.46
N PRO A 340 -4.89 25.17 13.59
CA PRO A 340 -4.86 23.72 13.81
C PRO A 340 -5.64 22.95 12.74
N ARG A 341 -6.67 23.58 12.17
CA ARG A 341 -7.59 22.93 11.23
C ARG A 341 -7.27 23.19 9.76
N PHE A 342 -6.91 24.42 9.45
CA PHE A 342 -6.73 24.88 8.07
C PHE A 342 -5.56 25.85 7.98
N LYS A 343 -4.56 25.48 7.16
CA LYS A 343 -3.45 26.37 6.79
C LYS A 343 -3.44 26.58 5.28
N SER A 344 -3.13 27.81 4.87
CA SER A 344 -2.99 28.17 3.46
C SER A 344 -1.72 28.97 3.26
N GLU A 345 -0.81 28.46 2.45
CA GLU A 345 0.46 29.10 2.11
C GLU A 345 0.49 29.41 0.61
N LEU A 346 0.67 30.69 0.27
CA LEU A 346 0.91 31.08 -1.12
C LEU A 346 2.38 30.77 -1.45
N ILE A 347 2.61 29.94 -2.47
CA ILE A 347 3.97 29.57 -2.86
C ILE A 347 4.62 30.77 -3.54
N ASN A 348 5.77 31.17 -3.00
CA ASN A 348 6.60 32.23 -3.57
C ASN A 348 7.75 31.61 -4.37
N PRO A 349 7.86 31.88 -5.69
CA PRO A 349 8.94 31.36 -6.52
C PRO A 349 10.35 31.63 -5.97
N ARG A 350 10.54 32.72 -5.20
CA ARG A 350 11.83 33.05 -4.56
C ARG A 350 12.20 32.10 -3.42
N LYS A 351 11.23 31.46 -2.77
CA LYS A 351 11.45 30.52 -1.64
C LYS A 351 11.52 29.06 -2.09
N GLY A 352 10.94 28.75 -3.24
CA GLY A 352 10.89 27.40 -3.79
C GLY A 352 9.82 27.26 -4.85
N THR A 353 9.95 26.23 -5.67
CA THR A 353 8.98 25.92 -6.72
C THR A 353 7.81 25.11 -6.17
N PRO A 354 6.62 25.15 -6.78
CA PRO A 354 5.52 24.25 -6.47
C PRO A 354 5.95 22.77 -6.35
N THR A 355 6.84 22.33 -7.24
CA THR A 355 7.41 20.98 -7.24
C THR A 355 8.26 20.72 -6.00
N SER A 356 9.13 21.66 -5.58
CA SER A 356 9.95 21.47 -4.38
C SER A 356 9.11 21.40 -3.10
N TYR A 357 8.02 22.17 -3.03
CA TYR A 357 7.08 22.17 -1.90
C TYR A 357 6.45 20.79 -1.66
N ILE A 358 6.07 20.08 -2.72
CA ILE A 358 5.43 18.76 -2.60
C ILE A 358 6.40 17.58 -2.66
N ALA A 359 7.65 17.79 -3.11
CA ALA A 359 8.67 16.76 -3.23
C ALA A 359 8.88 15.99 -1.92
N LYS A 360 8.93 16.72 -0.78
CA LYS A 360 9.05 16.10 0.55
C LYS A 360 7.91 15.13 0.85
N TYR A 361 6.69 15.51 0.53
CA TYR A 361 5.49 14.70 0.73
C TYR A 361 5.49 13.49 -0.20
N ILE A 362 5.93 13.63 -1.45
CA ILE A 362 6.07 12.51 -2.38
C ILE A 362 7.09 11.49 -1.85
N SER A 363 8.28 11.93 -1.49
CA SER A 363 9.33 11.04 -0.96
C SER A 363 8.91 10.35 0.34
N LYS A 364 8.33 11.08 1.30
CA LYS A 364 7.85 10.51 2.58
C LYS A 364 6.80 9.41 2.42
N ASN A 365 5.98 9.48 1.38
CA ASN A 365 4.85 8.56 1.19
C ASN A 365 5.17 7.37 0.28
N ILE A 366 6.27 7.41 -0.46
CA ILE A 366 6.63 6.38 -1.46
C ILE A 366 7.79 5.52 -0.99
N ASP A 367 8.99 6.08 -0.84
CA ASP A 367 10.20 5.28 -0.55
C ASP A 367 11.27 5.97 0.31
N GLY A 368 11.01 7.19 0.78
CA GLY A 368 11.94 7.95 1.62
C GLY A 368 13.24 8.35 0.91
N ARG A 369 13.34 8.25 -0.42
CA ARG A 369 14.57 8.59 -1.16
C ARG A 369 14.93 10.06 -0.98
N GLY A 370 16.23 10.31 -0.78
CA GLY A 370 16.78 11.64 -0.54
C GLY A 370 16.58 12.13 0.90
N LEU A 371 15.92 11.35 1.76
CA LEU A 371 15.56 11.74 3.12
C LEU A 371 16.21 10.86 4.20
N ALA A 372 17.20 10.03 3.84
CA ALA A 372 17.84 9.10 4.77
C ALA A 372 18.55 9.78 5.95
N LYS A 373 19.01 11.03 5.75
CA LYS A 373 19.68 11.85 6.79
C LYS A 373 18.72 12.85 7.48
N GLU A 374 17.46 12.90 7.07
CA GLU A 374 16.47 13.83 7.65
C GLU A 374 15.62 13.16 8.73
N ILE A 375 15.37 13.89 9.81
CA ILE A 375 14.50 13.48 10.92
C ILE A 375 13.14 14.16 10.78
N SER A 376 12.07 13.41 10.96
CA SER A 376 10.72 13.95 11.01
C SER A 376 10.55 14.89 12.21
N LYS A 377 10.18 16.16 11.98
CA LYS A 377 9.79 17.08 13.07
C LYS A 377 8.58 16.59 13.85
N GLU A 378 7.70 15.83 13.18
CA GLU A 378 6.48 15.31 13.78
C GLU A 378 6.75 14.09 14.66
N THR A 379 7.61 13.17 14.25
CA THR A 379 7.79 11.86 14.92
C THR A 379 9.16 11.66 15.56
N GLY A 380 10.16 12.48 15.24
CA GLY A 380 11.53 12.33 15.73
C GLY A 380 12.29 11.14 15.12
N ARG A 381 11.70 10.40 14.16
CA ARG A 381 12.33 9.24 13.49
C ARG A 381 12.92 9.61 12.14
N SER A 382 13.78 8.75 11.60
CA SER A 382 14.28 8.88 10.23
C SER A 382 13.11 8.92 9.23
N LEU A 383 13.24 9.73 8.19
CA LEU A 383 12.21 9.82 7.16
C LEU A 383 12.12 8.55 6.27
N ARG A 384 13.15 7.70 6.27
CA ARG A 384 13.10 6.38 5.61
C ARG A 384 12.18 5.42 6.36
N ASP A 385 12.33 5.30 7.68
CA ASP A 385 11.47 4.43 8.50
C ASP A 385 10.02 4.96 8.51
N SER A 386 9.87 6.29 8.46
CA SER A 386 8.57 6.93 8.29
C SER A 386 7.86 6.50 7.00
N ALA A 387 8.58 6.31 5.89
CA ALA A 387 7.96 5.89 4.63
C ALA A 387 7.42 4.46 4.66
N GLU A 388 8.08 3.56 5.38
CA GLU A 388 7.56 2.21 5.61
C GLU A 388 6.27 2.23 6.43
N HIS A 389 6.26 2.96 7.54
CA HIS A 389 5.07 3.12 8.39
C HIS A 389 3.90 3.73 7.61
N VAL A 390 4.15 4.79 6.83
CA VAL A 390 3.13 5.43 5.99
C VAL A 390 2.60 4.47 4.92
N SER A 391 3.46 3.63 4.32
CA SER A 391 3.03 2.62 3.35
C SER A 391 2.19 1.50 4.00
N ALA A 392 2.56 1.07 5.20
CA ALA A 392 1.78 0.10 5.98
C ALA A 392 0.40 0.67 6.36
N TRP A 393 0.38 1.89 6.90
CA TRP A 393 -0.84 2.66 7.22
C TRP A 393 -1.78 2.79 6.01
N ALA A 394 -1.26 3.26 4.87
CA ALA A 394 -2.07 3.48 3.67
C ALA A 394 -2.66 2.17 3.14
N SER A 395 -1.90 1.08 3.23
CA SER A 395 -2.32 -0.26 2.83
C SER A 395 -3.40 -0.81 3.76
N LEU A 396 -3.23 -0.69 5.08
CA LEU A 396 -4.13 -1.24 6.09
C LEU A 396 -5.49 -0.54 6.01
N HIS A 397 -5.51 0.80 6.02
CA HIS A 397 -6.75 1.59 6.03
C HIS A 397 -7.33 1.87 4.62
N ARG A 398 -6.71 1.34 3.56
CA ARG A 398 -7.06 1.57 2.14
C ARG A 398 -7.18 3.06 1.79
N VAL A 399 -6.20 3.85 2.24
CA VAL A 399 -6.15 5.29 1.96
C VAL A 399 -5.36 5.51 0.67
N GLN A 400 -6.03 6.04 -0.36
CA GLN A 400 -5.33 6.48 -1.56
C GLN A 400 -4.51 7.73 -1.22
N GLN A 401 -3.18 7.59 -1.16
CA GLN A 401 -2.27 8.68 -0.81
C GLN A 401 -2.32 9.84 -1.82
N PHE A 402 -2.13 9.57 -3.11
CA PHE A 402 -2.05 10.62 -4.14
C PHE A 402 -3.28 10.66 -5.05
N ARG A 403 -3.80 11.86 -5.30
CA ARG A 403 -4.89 12.09 -6.26
C ARG A 403 -4.69 13.40 -7.02
N PHE A 404 -4.37 13.30 -8.29
CA PHE A 404 -4.42 14.44 -9.21
C PHE A 404 -5.86 14.78 -9.61
N PHE A 405 -6.13 16.06 -9.86
CA PHE A 405 -7.41 16.55 -10.32
C PHE A 405 -7.25 17.72 -11.29
N GLY A 406 -8.22 17.87 -12.20
CA GLY A 406 -8.19 18.91 -13.22
C GLY A 406 -7.22 18.65 -14.38
N ILE A 407 -6.73 17.42 -14.55
CA ILE A 407 -5.84 17.01 -15.65
C ILE A 407 -6.37 15.76 -16.39
N PRO A 408 -5.90 15.53 -17.64
CA PRO A 408 -6.01 14.25 -18.35
C PRO A 408 -5.52 13.04 -17.54
N GLY A 409 -6.02 11.86 -17.91
CA GLY A 409 -5.73 10.63 -17.17
C GLY A 409 -4.29 10.18 -17.33
N ARG A 410 -3.64 9.81 -16.22
CA ARG A 410 -2.29 9.21 -16.24
C ARG A 410 -2.28 7.79 -16.80
N GLN A 411 -3.40 7.05 -16.71
CA GLN A 411 -3.46 5.73 -17.35
C GLN A 411 -3.39 5.85 -18.88
N ALA A 412 -4.12 6.79 -19.49
CA ALA A 412 -4.01 7.04 -20.93
C ALA A 412 -2.59 7.44 -21.35
N TYR A 413 -1.89 8.23 -20.52
CA TYR A 413 -0.47 8.55 -20.73
C TYR A 413 0.42 7.29 -20.74
N ARG A 414 0.18 6.32 -19.85
CA ARG A 414 0.93 5.06 -19.83
C ARG A 414 0.65 4.20 -21.06
N GLU A 415 -0.62 4.10 -21.48
CA GLU A 415 -0.98 3.36 -22.68
C GLU A 415 -0.37 3.97 -23.95
N LEU A 416 -0.32 5.31 -24.05
CA LEU A 416 0.33 5.98 -25.17
C LEU A 416 1.84 5.69 -25.24
N ARG A 417 2.52 5.64 -24.08
CA ARG A 417 3.94 5.27 -24.01
C ARG A 417 4.16 3.81 -24.38
N LEU A 418 3.26 2.93 -23.96
CA LEU A 418 3.32 1.52 -24.34
C LEU A 418 3.17 1.37 -25.86
N LEU A 419 2.19 2.07 -26.45
CA LEU A 419 1.97 2.08 -27.90
C LEU A 419 3.17 2.63 -28.67
N ALA A 420 3.77 3.73 -28.20
CA ALA A 420 4.98 4.29 -28.81
C ALA A 420 6.15 3.29 -28.77
N GLY A 421 6.36 2.64 -27.62
CA GLY A 421 7.40 1.62 -27.47
C GLY A 421 7.17 0.38 -28.34
N GLN A 422 5.90 -0.02 -28.54
CA GLN A 422 5.54 -1.11 -29.46
C GLN A 422 5.80 -0.73 -30.92
N ALA A 423 5.39 0.47 -31.33
CA ALA A 423 5.61 0.98 -32.68
C ALA A 423 7.12 1.06 -33.02
N ALA A 424 7.95 1.50 -32.06
CA ALA A 424 9.40 1.57 -32.23
C ALA A 424 10.06 0.20 -32.47
N ARG A 425 9.51 -0.90 -31.91
CA ARG A 425 10.04 -2.26 -32.10
C ARG A 425 9.65 -2.86 -33.44
N VAL A 426 8.43 -2.61 -33.90
CA VAL A 426 7.91 -3.16 -35.17
C VAL A 426 8.52 -2.42 -36.37
N GLN A 427 8.79 -1.12 -36.23
CA GLN A 427 9.14 -0.24 -37.34
C GLN A 427 10.62 0.15 -37.34
N GLY A 428 11.53 -0.81 -37.07
CA GLY A 428 12.97 -0.64 -36.75
C GLY A 428 13.85 0.26 -37.64
N GLU A 429 13.30 0.98 -38.62
CA GLU A 429 14.00 1.86 -39.56
C GLU A 429 13.25 3.17 -39.93
N ARG A 430 12.16 3.55 -39.26
CA ARG A 430 11.56 4.89 -39.53
C ARG A 430 12.42 6.01 -38.92
N LYS A 431 12.57 7.12 -39.66
CA LYS A 431 13.25 8.34 -39.18
C LYS A 431 12.66 8.78 -37.83
N ALA A 432 13.52 9.13 -36.88
CA ALA A 432 13.10 9.67 -35.58
C ALA A 432 12.09 10.83 -35.79
N GLY A 433 10.91 10.71 -35.18
CA GLY A 433 9.82 11.69 -35.32
C GLY A 433 8.79 11.39 -36.41
N ALA A 434 8.86 10.22 -37.08
CA ALA A 434 7.77 9.77 -37.94
C ALA A 434 6.46 9.58 -37.14
N PRO A 435 5.30 9.97 -37.69
CA PRO A 435 4.03 9.80 -37.00
C PRO A 435 3.71 8.31 -36.82
N VAL A 436 3.30 7.95 -35.61
CA VAL A 436 2.83 6.62 -35.22
C VAL A 436 1.34 6.48 -35.50
N LEU A 437 0.58 7.57 -35.33
CA LEU A 437 -0.87 7.61 -35.58
C LEU A 437 -1.19 8.49 -36.79
N ASP A 438 -2.13 8.05 -37.62
CA ASP A 438 -2.53 8.78 -38.83
C ASP A 438 -3.07 10.18 -38.53
N ASN A 439 -3.78 10.34 -37.41
CA ASN A 439 -4.32 11.64 -37.01
C ASN A 439 -3.24 12.50 -36.32
N PRO A 440 -2.86 13.66 -36.90
CA PRO A 440 -1.75 14.47 -36.36
C PRO A 440 -1.99 14.99 -34.94
N ARG A 441 -3.25 15.19 -34.55
CA ARG A 441 -3.58 15.65 -33.18
C ARG A 441 -3.39 14.53 -32.17
N LEU A 442 -3.71 13.29 -32.52
CA LEU A 442 -3.51 12.14 -31.64
C LEU A 442 -2.03 11.77 -31.57
N ASP A 443 -1.35 11.81 -32.70
CA ASP A 443 0.09 11.59 -32.77
C ASP A 443 0.87 12.59 -31.90
N ALA A 444 0.50 13.88 -31.94
CA ALA A 444 1.09 14.88 -31.06
C ALA A 444 0.87 14.60 -29.55
N VAL A 445 -0.23 13.95 -29.18
CA VAL A 445 -0.47 13.52 -27.79
C VAL A 445 0.41 12.31 -27.44
N LEU A 446 0.57 11.36 -28.37
CA LEU A 446 1.45 10.20 -28.24
C LEU A 446 2.92 10.62 -28.11
N ALA A 447 3.42 11.43 -29.03
CA ALA A 447 4.79 11.94 -29.03
C ALA A 447 5.11 12.70 -27.73
N ALA A 448 4.16 13.50 -27.23
CA ALA A 448 4.34 14.20 -25.96
C ALA A 448 4.40 13.24 -24.75
N ALA A 449 3.64 12.15 -24.79
CA ALA A 449 3.66 11.12 -23.76
C ALA A 449 4.97 10.32 -23.80
N ASP A 450 5.44 9.96 -25.00
CA ASP A 450 6.68 9.21 -25.23
C ASP A 450 7.92 10.00 -24.78
N ALA A 451 7.98 11.29 -25.11
CA ALA A 451 9.02 12.22 -24.64
C ALA A 451 9.03 12.44 -23.11
N GLY A 452 8.04 11.93 -22.38
CA GLY A 452 7.98 12.07 -20.92
C GLY A 452 7.44 13.43 -20.45
N CYS A 453 6.97 14.28 -21.36
CA CYS A 453 6.62 15.66 -21.06
C CYS A 453 5.14 15.82 -20.68
N PHE A 454 4.83 15.72 -19.38
CA PHE A 454 3.47 15.89 -18.88
C PHE A 454 2.85 17.26 -19.23
N ALA A 455 3.64 18.33 -19.30
CA ALA A 455 3.14 19.66 -19.68
C ALA A 455 2.55 19.61 -21.10
N THR A 456 3.35 19.17 -22.06
CA THR A 456 2.93 19.04 -23.46
C THR A 456 1.80 18.04 -23.62
N TYR A 457 1.86 16.87 -22.96
CA TYR A 457 0.79 15.88 -22.98
C TYR A 457 -0.57 16.48 -22.55
N ILE A 458 -0.58 17.23 -21.45
CA ILE A 458 -1.81 17.87 -20.95
C ILE A 458 -2.29 18.95 -21.92
N MET A 459 -1.38 19.77 -22.46
CA MET A 459 -1.74 20.83 -23.41
C MET A 459 -2.29 20.27 -24.72
N LYS A 460 -1.71 19.20 -25.27
CA LYS A 460 -2.20 18.52 -26.48
C LYS A 460 -3.55 17.82 -26.26
N GLN A 461 -3.86 17.41 -25.03
CA GLN A 461 -5.19 16.92 -24.63
C GLN A 461 -6.25 18.02 -24.44
N GLY A 462 -5.92 19.29 -24.74
CA GLY A 462 -6.80 20.46 -24.61
C GLY A 462 -6.50 21.34 -23.38
N GLY A 463 -5.52 20.97 -22.55
CA GLY A 463 -5.09 21.72 -21.38
C GLY A 463 -5.71 21.27 -20.05
N VAL A 464 -5.42 22.03 -19.00
CA VAL A 464 -5.97 21.81 -17.65
C VAL A 464 -7.43 22.22 -17.58
N LEU A 465 -8.17 21.60 -16.66
CA LEU A 465 -9.60 21.88 -16.42
C LEU A 465 -10.49 21.57 -17.63
N VAL A 466 -10.07 20.72 -18.55
CA VAL A 466 -10.97 20.23 -19.61
C VAL A 466 -11.87 19.14 -19.02
N PRO A 467 -13.20 19.19 -19.26
CA PRO A 467 -14.08 18.08 -18.89
C PRO A 467 -13.66 16.79 -19.62
N ARG A 468 -13.70 15.65 -18.92
CA ARG A 468 -13.25 14.36 -19.50
C ARG A 468 -13.87 14.03 -20.85
N LYS A 469 -15.14 14.41 -21.07
CA LYS A 469 -15.87 14.20 -22.33
C LYS A 469 -15.26 14.92 -23.54
N HIS A 470 -14.33 15.83 -23.33
CA HIS A 470 -13.62 16.58 -24.38
C HIS A 470 -12.12 16.22 -24.48
N HIS A 471 -11.62 15.25 -23.71
CA HIS A 471 -10.25 14.76 -23.91
C HIS A 471 -10.16 14.01 -25.24
N LEU A 472 -9.05 14.24 -25.96
CA LEU A 472 -8.73 13.64 -27.26
C LEU A 472 -8.38 12.14 -27.16
N VAL A 473 -7.71 11.75 -26.07
CA VAL A 473 -7.34 10.35 -25.83
C VAL A 473 -7.79 9.94 -24.42
N ARG A 474 -8.38 8.75 -24.31
CA ARG A 474 -8.78 8.13 -23.04
C ARG A 474 -8.32 6.67 -23.02
N THR A 475 -8.26 6.11 -21.82
CA THR A 475 -8.07 4.66 -21.67
C THR A 475 -9.32 3.94 -22.17
N ALA A 476 -9.12 3.00 -23.08
CA ALA A 476 -10.12 2.06 -23.54
C ALA A 476 -10.18 0.88 -22.57
N TYR A 477 -11.40 0.47 -22.23
CA TYR A 477 -11.68 -0.71 -21.42
C TYR A 477 -12.51 -1.70 -22.23
N GLU A 478 -12.38 -2.96 -21.88
CA GLU A 478 -13.12 -4.09 -22.44
C GLU A 478 -13.44 -5.08 -21.32
N LEU A 479 -14.45 -5.92 -21.53
CA LEU A 479 -14.64 -7.11 -20.71
C LEU A 479 -13.53 -8.11 -21.06
N ASN A 480 -13.09 -8.88 -20.07
CA ASN A 480 -12.20 -10.00 -20.32
C ASN A 480 -12.96 -11.07 -21.10
N ASP A 481 -12.28 -11.80 -21.99
CA ASP A 481 -12.91 -12.89 -22.76
C ASP A 481 -13.14 -14.11 -21.86
N GLU A 482 -12.21 -14.36 -20.95
CA GLU A 482 -12.29 -15.46 -19.99
C GLU A 482 -13.06 -15.03 -18.73
N PRO A 483 -14.02 -15.85 -18.28
CA PRO A 483 -14.74 -15.60 -17.04
C PRO A 483 -13.78 -15.72 -15.85
N SER A 484 -14.05 -14.96 -14.79
CA SER A 484 -13.35 -15.11 -13.53
C SER A 484 -13.70 -16.45 -12.86
N ALA A 485 -13.00 -16.80 -11.78
CA ALA A 485 -13.34 -17.95 -10.93
C ALA A 485 -14.79 -17.92 -10.37
N TYR A 486 -15.52 -16.80 -10.53
CA TYR A 486 -16.91 -16.64 -10.11
C TYR A 486 -17.88 -16.52 -11.30
N GLY A 487 -17.43 -16.72 -12.54
CA GLY A 487 -18.26 -16.68 -13.74
C GLY A 487 -18.52 -15.30 -14.34
N ASP A 488 -18.07 -14.21 -13.70
CA ASP A 488 -18.18 -12.86 -14.27
C ASP A 488 -16.96 -12.45 -15.11
N HIS A 489 -17.21 -11.69 -16.18
CA HIS A 489 -16.16 -11.12 -17.02
C HIS A 489 -15.67 -9.81 -16.40
N GLY A 490 -14.44 -9.82 -15.88
CA GLY A 490 -13.80 -8.63 -15.31
C GLY A 490 -13.52 -7.56 -16.36
N ILE A 491 -13.36 -6.30 -15.95
CA ILE A 491 -12.95 -5.23 -16.87
C ILE A 491 -11.42 -5.21 -16.98
N ARG A 492 -10.89 -5.31 -18.20
CA ARG A 492 -9.46 -5.14 -18.52
C ARG A 492 -9.21 -3.85 -19.29
N ILE A 493 -7.95 -3.40 -19.27
CA ILE A 493 -7.49 -2.30 -20.12
C ILE A 493 -7.25 -2.87 -21.52
N TYR A 494 -7.94 -2.31 -22.51
CA TYR A 494 -7.76 -2.67 -23.92
C TYR A 494 -6.63 -1.84 -24.56
N GLY A 495 -6.58 -0.56 -24.21
CA GLY A 495 -5.56 0.38 -24.67
C GLY A 495 -6.06 1.81 -24.70
N ILE A 496 -6.05 2.45 -25.87
CA ILE A 496 -6.49 3.83 -26.03
C ILE A 496 -7.75 3.94 -26.88
N TRP A 497 -8.58 4.94 -26.58
CA TRP A 497 -9.76 5.31 -27.33
C TRP A 497 -9.73 6.81 -27.59
N SER A 498 -10.12 7.20 -28.80
CA SER A 498 -10.29 8.59 -29.19
C SER A 498 -11.71 8.83 -29.67
N PRO A 499 -12.32 10.00 -29.39
CA PRO A 499 -13.57 10.39 -30.04
C PRO A 499 -13.38 10.86 -31.49
N ILE A 500 -12.13 11.06 -31.95
CA ILE A 500 -11.85 11.56 -33.31
C ILE A 500 -11.74 10.40 -34.31
N VAL A 501 -11.11 9.31 -33.90
CA VAL A 501 -10.99 8.09 -34.71
C VAL A 501 -12.05 7.13 -34.20
N GLU A 502 -12.96 6.71 -35.08
CA GLU A 502 -13.97 5.71 -34.72
C GLU A 502 -13.28 4.36 -34.45
N GLY A 503 -12.95 4.10 -33.18
CA GLY A 503 -12.32 2.84 -32.78
C GLY A 503 -11.58 2.90 -31.45
N LYS A 504 -11.17 1.72 -31.00
CA LYS A 504 -10.20 1.54 -29.92
C LYS A 504 -8.90 1.03 -30.55
N ILE A 505 -7.76 1.49 -30.06
CA ILE A 505 -6.44 0.96 -30.45
C ILE A 505 -5.98 0.04 -29.32
N CYS A 506 -5.72 -1.22 -29.67
CA CYS A 506 -5.24 -2.23 -28.73
C CYS A 506 -3.77 -1.96 -28.39
N THR A 507 -3.44 -1.92 -27.10
CA THR A 507 -2.05 -1.87 -26.61
C THR A 507 -1.66 -3.15 -25.87
N HIS A 508 -2.61 -4.05 -25.63
CA HIS A 508 -2.42 -5.32 -24.92
C HIS A 508 -2.93 -6.49 -25.78
N ALA A 509 -2.26 -6.73 -26.91
CA ALA A 509 -2.65 -7.81 -27.83
C ALA A 509 -2.27 -9.20 -27.31
N MET A 510 -1.13 -9.31 -26.61
CA MET A 510 -0.64 -10.58 -26.07
C MET A 510 -1.25 -10.89 -24.70
N LYS A 511 -1.72 -12.13 -24.54
CA LYS A 511 -2.11 -12.69 -23.26
C LYS A 511 -0.90 -13.32 -22.58
N TRP A 512 -0.75 -13.04 -21.29
CA TRP A 512 0.34 -13.58 -20.47
C TRP A 512 -0.24 -14.43 -19.35
N LYS A 513 0.12 -15.70 -19.31
CA LYS A 513 -0.25 -16.64 -18.25
C LYS A 513 0.85 -16.71 -17.22
N LYS A 514 0.49 -16.57 -15.95
CA LYS A 514 1.42 -16.78 -14.85
C LYS A 514 1.65 -18.27 -14.64
N VAL A 515 2.90 -18.69 -14.68
CA VAL A 515 3.36 -20.06 -14.42
C VAL A 515 4.41 -20.05 -13.31
N ARG A 516 4.48 -21.12 -12.52
CA ARG A 516 5.56 -21.28 -11.54
C ARG A 516 6.79 -21.76 -12.29
N LYS A 517 7.93 -21.13 -12.07
CA LYS A 517 9.19 -21.53 -12.70
C LYS A 517 9.45 -23.00 -12.44
N ALA A 518 9.87 -23.72 -13.47
CA ALA A 518 10.45 -25.04 -13.29
C ALA A 518 11.64 -24.87 -12.33
N VAL A 519 11.58 -25.55 -11.18
CA VAL A 519 12.77 -25.72 -10.37
C VAL A 519 13.53 -26.82 -11.08
N ASP A 520 14.75 -26.55 -11.56
CA ASP A 520 15.71 -27.62 -11.84
C ASP A 520 16.01 -28.29 -10.51
N VAL A 521 15.12 -29.20 -10.12
CA VAL A 521 15.44 -30.21 -9.13
C VAL A 521 16.40 -31.11 -9.90
N GLN A 522 17.70 -30.88 -9.77
CA GLN A 522 18.62 -32.01 -9.81
C GLN A 522 18.10 -32.92 -8.70
N GLU A 523 17.27 -33.91 -9.08
CA GLU A 523 16.88 -34.98 -8.19
C GLU A 523 18.19 -35.57 -7.69
N ALA A 524 18.55 -35.26 -6.44
CA ALA A 524 19.55 -36.04 -5.76
C ALA A 524 19.03 -37.49 -5.84
N ALA A 525 19.79 -38.36 -6.50
CA ALA A 525 19.43 -39.76 -6.66
C ALA A 525 18.96 -40.29 -5.30
N ALA A 526 17.71 -40.73 -5.22
CA ALA A 526 17.16 -41.24 -3.98
C ALA A 526 17.98 -42.46 -3.54
N ASP A 527 18.62 -42.38 -2.37
CA ASP A 527 19.21 -43.55 -1.71
C ASP A 527 18.12 -44.59 -1.52
N GLN A 528 18.22 -45.73 -2.22
CA GLN A 528 17.31 -46.87 -2.11
C GLN A 528 17.57 -47.73 -0.86
N GLY A 529 18.05 -47.12 0.22
CA GLY A 529 18.28 -47.78 1.52
C GLY A 529 17.10 -47.61 2.46
N ALA A 530 16.76 -48.65 3.22
CA ALA A 530 15.60 -48.75 4.13
C ALA A 530 15.61 -47.82 5.37
N CYS A 531 16.15 -46.60 5.27
CA CYS A 531 16.22 -45.60 6.35
C CYS A 531 15.89 -44.16 5.88
N ALA A 532 14.95 -43.99 4.94
CA ALA A 532 14.45 -42.65 4.59
C ALA A 532 13.45 -42.13 5.66
N PRO A 533 13.62 -40.92 6.24
CA PRO A 533 12.76 -40.42 7.31
C PRO A 533 11.40 -39.93 6.77
N TRP A 534 10.31 -40.34 7.42
CA TRP A 534 8.92 -40.09 7.01
C TRP A 534 8.34 -38.73 7.45
N THR A 535 9.09 -37.62 7.29
CA THR A 535 8.56 -36.27 7.58
C THR A 535 8.93 -35.23 6.51
N ARG A 536 7.94 -34.46 6.04
CA ARG A 536 8.08 -33.35 5.06
C ARG A 536 8.66 -32.08 5.70
N GLY A 537 9.78 -32.18 6.41
CA GLY A 537 10.54 -31.05 6.92
C GLY A 537 11.95 -31.09 6.35
N ASN A 538 12.31 -30.13 5.50
CA ASN A 538 13.69 -30.00 5.03
C ASN A 538 14.57 -29.58 6.22
N ASN A 539 15.25 -30.55 6.83
CA ASN A 539 16.16 -30.35 7.96
C ASN A 539 17.60 -30.65 7.50
N CYS A 540 18.04 -29.97 6.45
CA CYS A 540 19.46 -29.90 6.08
C CYS A 540 19.95 -28.47 6.31
N PRO A 541 21.03 -28.23 7.07
CA PRO A 541 21.63 -26.91 7.12
C PRO A 541 22.16 -26.59 5.71
N LEU A 542 21.90 -25.36 5.25
CA LEU A 542 22.50 -24.80 4.04
C LEU A 542 23.99 -25.13 4.02
N ALA A 543 24.42 -25.92 3.04
CA ALA A 543 25.81 -26.11 2.72
C ALA A 543 26.44 -24.72 2.54
N GLU A 544 27.49 -24.43 3.31
CA GLU A 544 28.36 -23.30 3.05
C GLU A 544 28.98 -23.54 1.67
N ASN A 545 28.44 -22.87 0.64
CA ASN A 545 29.15 -22.69 -0.60
C ASN A 545 30.46 -21.98 -0.27
N LEU A 546 31.54 -22.77 -0.22
CA LEU A 546 32.91 -22.30 -0.34
C LEU A 546 32.95 -21.41 -1.58
N TYR A 547 33.10 -20.10 -1.35
CA TYR A 547 33.43 -19.17 -2.41
C TYR A 547 34.70 -19.69 -3.07
N GLN A 548 34.55 -20.17 -4.30
CA GLN A 548 35.65 -20.28 -5.24
C GLN A 548 36.42 -18.96 -5.21
N GLN A 549 37.71 -19.04 -4.89
CA GLN A 549 38.65 -17.93 -4.97
C GLN A 549 38.72 -17.46 -6.43
N GLY A 550 37.81 -16.57 -6.80
CA GLY A 550 38.00 -15.66 -7.93
C GLY A 550 39.12 -14.70 -7.57
N LYS A 551 40.16 -14.65 -8.41
CA LYS A 551 41.31 -13.74 -8.29
C LYS A 551 40.84 -12.28 -8.36
N ASP A 552 40.55 -11.68 -7.20
CA ASP A 552 40.24 -10.25 -7.08
C ASP A 552 41.52 -9.42 -7.17
N LYS A 553 41.79 -8.86 -8.35
CA LYS A 553 42.81 -7.82 -8.55
C LYS A 553 42.45 -6.56 -7.73
N SER A 554 43.48 -5.87 -7.24
CA SER A 554 43.32 -4.53 -6.64
C SER A 554 43.02 -3.47 -7.69
N ALA A 555 42.51 -2.31 -7.29
CA ALA A 555 42.18 -1.20 -8.20
C ALA A 555 43.40 -0.61 -8.94
N ASP A 556 44.62 -0.92 -8.49
CA ASP A 556 45.89 -0.50 -9.10
C ASP A 556 46.56 -1.64 -9.91
N GLY A 557 45.86 -2.77 -10.15
CA GLY A 557 46.26 -3.82 -11.08
C GLY A 557 47.17 -4.92 -10.53
N ASP A 558 47.75 -4.75 -9.33
CA ASP A 558 48.65 -5.72 -8.72
C ASP A 558 47.94 -6.86 -7.96
N THR A 559 48.63 -8.00 -7.88
CA THR A 559 48.19 -9.23 -7.21
C THR A 559 48.14 -9.03 -5.69
N ARG A 560 46.96 -9.16 -5.08
CA ARG A 560 46.77 -8.96 -3.62
C ARG A 560 47.48 -10.04 -2.80
N THR A 561 48.21 -9.63 -1.76
CA THR A 561 48.89 -10.51 -0.80
C THR A 561 47.87 -11.30 0.03
N ASP A 562 48.03 -12.63 0.10
CA ASP A 562 47.14 -13.51 0.88
C ASP A 562 47.61 -13.59 2.34
N ILE A 563 46.97 -12.77 3.17
CA ILE A 563 47.27 -12.62 4.60
C ILE A 563 46.99 -13.92 5.39
N THR A 564 46.22 -14.86 4.83
CA THR A 564 45.86 -16.11 5.52
C THR A 564 46.98 -17.14 5.59
N ARG A 565 48.10 -16.90 4.91
CA ARG A 565 49.27 -17.79 4.87
C ARG A 565 50.51 -17.26 5.59
N MET A 566 50.44 -16.05 6.16
CA MET A 566 51.56 -15.40 6.85
C MET A 566 51.63 -15.91 8.30
N ASP A 567 52.85 -16.03 8.83
CA ASP A 567 53.02 -16.32 10.26
C ASP A 567 52.79 -15.07 11.15
N ASP A 568 52.71 -15.25 12.46
CA ASP A 568 52.36 -14.18 13.40
C ASP A 568 53.35 -13.00 13.38
N LYS A 569 54.63 -13.26 13.05
CA LYS A 569 55.67 -12.24 13.02
C LYS A 569 55.63 -11.46 11.71
N GLU A 570 55.48 -12.16 10.58
CA GLU A 570 55.29 -11.57 9.26
C GLU A 570 54.01 -10.74 9.18
N LEU A 571 52.94 -11.22 9.81
CA LEU A 571 51.67 -10.49 9.89
C LEU A 571 51.83 -9.19 10.68
N HIS A 572 52.56 -9.21 11.79
CA HIS A 572 52.79 -8.03 12.61
C HIS A 572 53.54 -6.94 11.84
N ASP A 573 54.64 -7.30 11.19
CA ASP A 573 55.45 -6.35 10.41
C ASP A 573 54.67 -5.81 9.21
N TYR A 574 53.91 -6.66 8.51
CA TYR A 574 53.03 -6.25 7.41
C TYR A 574 51.99 -5.20 7.84
N LEU A 575 51.32 -5.41 8.98
CA LEU A 575 50.31 -4.46 9.50
C LEU A 575 50.94 -3.12 9.90
N HIS A 576 52.17 -3.14 10.42
CA HIS A 576 52.90 -1.95 10.85
C HIS A 576 53.44 -1.12 9.68
N CYS A 577 53.84 -1.76 8.57
CA CYS A 577 54.33 -1.09 7.36
C CYS A 577 53.23 -0.53 6.44
N MET A 578 51.96 -0.88 6.64
CA MET A 578 50.86 -0.38 5.79
C MET A 578 50.63 1.14 5.92
N ASN A 579 50.40 1.78 4.78
CA ASN A 579 50.03 3.19 4.73
C ASN A 579 48.55 3.43 5.11
N LYS A 580 48.19 4.71 5.29
CA LYS A 580 46.85 5.10 5.75
C LYS A 580 45.73 4.74 4.77
N LYS A 581 46.03 4.61 3.46
CA LYS A 581 45.06 4.21 2.42
C LYS A 581 44.79 2.71 2.53
N GLU A 582 45.83 1.89 2.61
CA GLU A 582 45.76 0.44 2.77
C GLU A 582 45.04 0.01 4.05
N ARG A 583 45.35 0.66 5.19
CA ARG A 583 44.65 0.39 6.46
C ARG A 583 43.14 0.64 6.38
N ARG A 584 42.72 1.68 5.64
CA ARG A 584 41.29 1.99 5.44
C ARG A 584 40.61 0.95 4.57
N GLU A 585 41.29 0.47 3.55
CA GLU A 585 40.77 -0.55 2.65
C GLU A 585 40.65 -1.91 3.37
N LEU A 586 41.67 -2.29 4.15
CA LEU A 586 41.64 -3.48 4.99
C LEU A 586 40.50 -3.42 6.04
N ALA A 587 40.34 -2.28 6.71
CA ALA A 587 39.25 -2.08 7.67
C ALA A 587 37.86 -2.13 7.01
N ALA A 588 37.72 -1.66 5.76
CA ALA A 588 36.49 -1.78 5.00
C ALA A 588 36.18 -3.25 4.65
N ARG A 589 37.19 -4.05 4.29
CA ARG A 589 37.06 -5.49 4.03
C ARG A 589 36.69 -6.27 5.30
N LEU A 590 37.36 -6.02 6.41
CA LEU A 590 37.07 -6.67 7.69
C LEU A 590 35.64 -6.38 8.20
N ARG A 591 35.08 -5.21 7.87
CA ARG A 591 33.68 -4.87 8.19
C ARG A 591 32.65 -5.63 7.35
N LEU A 592 33.04 -6.18 6.20
CA LEU A 592 32.17 -7.01 5.36
C LEU A 592 32.15 -8.48 5.81
N VAL A 593 33.22 -8.94 6.47
CA VAL A 593 33.30 -10.28 7.04
C VAL A 593 32.57 -10.27 8.39
N LYS A 594 31.36 -10.85 8.43
CA LYS A 594 30.69 -11.09 9.71
C LYS A 594 31.53 -12.06 10.53
N PRO A 595 31.83 -11.80 11.82
CA PRO A 595 32.52 -12.78 12.65
C PRO A 595 31.70 -14.07 12.69
N LYS A 596 32.34 -15.22 12.44
CA LYS A 596 31.72 -16.52 12.67
C LYS A 596 31.24 -16.55 14.12
N ARG A 597 29.94 -16.69 14.34
CA ARG A 597 29.41 -16.99 15.69
C ARG A 597 29.98 -18.36 16.08
N SER A 598 30.82 -18.40 17.11
CA SER A 598 31.30 -19.66 17.69
C SER A 598 30.10 -20.54 17.99
N ARG A 599 30.01 -21.71 17.36
CA ARG A 599 28.91 -22.66 17.53
C ARG A 599 29.05 -23.50 18.82
N ASP A 600 30.18 -23.40 19.52
CA ASP A 600 30.56 -24.39 20.55
C ASP A 600 30.76 -23.82 21.96
N TYR A 601 30.24 -22.63 22.28
CA TYR A 601 30.27 -22.16 23.67
C TYR A 601 29.14 -22.81 24.48
N LYS A 602 29.50 -23.84 25.27
CA LYS A 602 28.66 -24.40 26.34
C LYS A 602 29.46 -24.45 27.63
N GLN A 603 29.01 -23.74 28.65
CA GLN A 603 29.64 -23.75 29.97
C GLN A 603 29.51 -25.15 30.58
N ARG A 604 30.64 -25.80 30.90
CA ARG A 604 30.67 -27.07 31.63
C ARG A 604 30.45 -26.79 33.12
N ILE A 605 29.47 -27.46 33.72
CA ILE A 605 29.16 -27.39 35.15
C ILE A 605 29.08 -28.80 35.73
N THR A 606 29.30 -28.95 37.03
CA THR A 606 29.15 -30.23 37.73
C THR A 606 27.68 -30.58 37.98
N ASP A 607 27.38 -31.85 38.24
CA ASP A 607 25.99 -32.29 38.51
C ASP A 607 25.37 -31.60 39.72
N HIS A 608 26.18 -31.30 40.75
CA HIS A 608 25.74 -30.53 41.91
C HIS A 608 25.38 -29.08 41.53
N GLN A 609 26.19 -28.42 40.69
CA GLN A 609 25.90 -27.07 40.19
C GLN A 609 24.64 -27.06 39.31
N ARG A 610 24.40 -28.14 38.58
CA ARG A 610 23.22 -28.32 37.73
C ARG A 610 21.95 -28.46 38.55
N GLN A 611 21.97 -29.27 39.60
CA GLN A 611 20.85 -29.39 40.54
C GLN A 611 20.54 -28.06 41.22
N ARG A 612 21.57 -27.31 41.62
CA ARG A 612 21.41 -25.97 42.21
C ARG A 612 20.80 -24.97 41.23
N LEU A 613 21.20 -24.99 39.97
CA LEU A 613 20.62 -24.16 38.91
C LEU A 613 19.13 -24.47 38.67
N VAL A 614 18.77 -25.75 38.60
CA VAL A 614 17.37 -26.17 38.45
C VAL A 614 16.53 -25.74 39.64
N TYR A 615 17.05 -25.89 40.86
CA TYR A 615 16.38 -25.43 42.08
C TYR A 615 16.15 -23.91 42.06
N GLU A 616 17.17 -23.14 41.68
CA GLU A 616 17.10 -21.68 41.63
C GLU A 616 16.10 -21.19 40.56
N LEU A 617 16.02 -21.85 39.39
CA LEU A 617 15.01 -21.58 38.37
C LEU A 617 13.59 -21.81 38.91
N LYS A 618 13.35 -22.96 39.54
CA LYS A 618 12.04 -23.31 40.10
C LYS A 618 11.62 -22.35 41.22
N SER A 619 12.55 -21.93 42.07
CA SER A 619 12.26 -20.94 43.13
C SER A 619 11.85 -19.57 42.60
N ARG A 620 12.24 -19.23 41.36
CA ARG A 620 11.89 -17.98 40.69
C ARG A 620 10.68 -18.12 39.74
N GLY A 621 9.99 -19.27 39.77
CA GLY A 621 8.77 -19.51 38.99
C GLY A 621 9.00 -20.00 37.56
N PHE A 622 10.19 -20.50 37.23
CA PHE A 622 10.48 -21.13 35.93
C PHE A 622 10.39 -22.66 36.00
N ASP A 623 10.18 -23.31 34.85
CA ASP A 623 9.96 -24.77 34.80
C ASP A 623 11.20 -25.57 35.23
N GLY A 624 12.40 -25.00 35.05
CA GLY A 624 13.66 -25.67 35.35
C GLY A 624 13.92 -26.84 34.41
N SER A 625 13.38 -26.78 33.19
CA SER A 625 13.46 -27.85 32.20
C SER A 625 14.85 -28.01 31.60
N GLU A 626 15.16 -29.20 31.09
CA GLU A 626 16.42 -29.48 30.36
C GLU A 626 16.73 -28.44 29.27
N LYS A 627 15.69 -27.96 28.58
CA LYS A 627 15.82 -26.97 27.51
C LYS A 627 16.23 -25.60 28.05
N GLU A 628 15.71 -25.19 29.20
CA GLU A 628 16.05 -23.92 29.84
C GLU A 628 17.47 -23.93 30.42
N VAL A 629 17.84 -25.05 31.05
CA VAL A 629 19.20 -25.26 31.56
C VAL A 629 20.22 -25.27 30.40
N ASP A 630 19.95 -26.00 29.32
CA ASP A 630 20.84 -26.05 28.16
C ASP A 630 20.94 -24.69 27.44
N LEU A 631 19.84 -23.94 27.36
CA LEU A 631 19.83 -22.58 26.82
C LEU A 631 20.74 -21.65 27.62
N LEU A 632 20.64 -21.68 28.95
CA LEU A 632 21.44 -20.83 29.84
C LEU A 632 22.94 -21.19 29.80
N LEU A 633 23.27 -22.49 29.73
CA LEU A 633 24.67 -22.94 29.62
C LEU A 633 25.32 -22.60 28.28
N ARG A 634 24.52 -22.41 27.23
CA ARG A 634 24.97 -21.91 25.92
C ARG A 634 25.07 -20.37 25.85
N GLY A 635 24.93 -19.69 27.00
CA GLY A 635 24.96 -18.23 27.09
C GLY A 635 23.66 -17.56 26.64
N GLY A 636 22.58 -18.32 26.48
CA GLY A 636 21.23 -17.81 26.26
C GLY A 636 20.62 -17.19 27.52
N SER A 637 19.41 -16.66 27.40
CA SER A 637 18.70 -16.01 28.51
C SER A 637 17.21 -16.19 28.45
N ILE A 638 16.58 -16.24 29.62
CA ILE A 638 15.14 -16.47 29.79
C ILE A 638 14.47 -15.14 30.19
N PRO A 639 13.36 -14.73 29.56
CA PRO A 639 12.64 -13.51 29.93
C PRO A 639 11.95 -13.67 31.30
N SER A 640 12.16 -12.71 32.20
CA SER A 640 11.67 -12.75 33.59
C SER A 640 10.54 -11.73 33.87
N GLY A 641 10.13 -10.97 32.84
CA GLY A 641 9.11 -9.92 32.95
C GLY A 641 9.72 -8.51 33.05
N ALA A 642 8.90 -7.47 32.92
CA ALA A 642 9.32 -6.04 32.94
C ALA A 642 10.48 -5.64 31.99
N GLY A 643 10.80 -6.47 30.99
CA GLY A 643 11.92 -6.26 30.07
C GLY A 643 13.29 -6.73 30.59
N LEU A 644 13.31 -7.44 31.73
CA LEU A 644 14.47 -8.08 32.32
C LEU A 644 14.64 -9.51 31.80
N ARG A 645 15.88 -10.00 31.79
CA ARG A 645 16.22 -11.37 31.39
C ARG A 645 17.18 -11.99 32.38
N ILE A 646 17.05 -13.29 32.57
CA ILE A 646 17.91 -14.09 33.44
C ILE A 646 19.01 -14.75 32.62
N PHE A 647 20.23 -14.63 33.12
CA PHE A 647 21.45 -15.20 32.57
C PHE A 647 22.11 -16.09 33.62
N TYR A 648 22.79 -17.14 33.16
CA TYR A 648 23.65 -17.93 34.02
C TYR A 648 25.10 -17.47 33.82
N ARG A 649 25.67 -16.82 34.85
CA ARG A 649 27.04 -16.29 34.84
C ARG A 649 27.67 -16.44 36.21
N ASN A 650 28.96 -16.72 36.26
CA ASN A 650 29.70 -16.94 37.52
C ASN A 650 29.03 -17.98 38.43
N GLN A 651 28.49 -19.04 37.82
CA GLN A 651 27.84 -20.18 38.49
C GLN A 651 26.55 -19.82 39.28
N ARG A 652 25.90 -18.68 38.98
CA ARG A 652 24.60 -18.28 39.57
C ARG A 652 23.67 -17.64 38.54
N LEU A 653 22.37 -17.61 38.83
CA LEU A 653 21.39 -16.87 38.02
C LEU A 653 21.42 -15.37 38.36
N GLN A 654 21.70 -14.56 37.36
CA GLN A 654 21.65 -13.10 37.43
C GLN A 654 20.53 -12.58 36.56
N GLU A 655 19.84 -11.54 37.01
CA GLU A 655 18.78 -10.88 36.25
C GLU A 655 19.24 -9.46 35.91
N ASP A 656 19.30 -9.13 34.63
CA ASP A 656 19.70 -7.81 34.16
C ASP A 656 18.96 -7.37 32.88
N ASP A 657 19.10 -6.09 32.53
CA ASP A 657 18.59 -5.48 31.29
C ASP A 657 19.69 -5.25 30.23
N LYS A 658 20.93 -5.71 30.48
CA LYS A 658 22.11 -5.39 29.65
C LYS A 658 22.05 -5.98 28.24
N TRP A 659 21.14 -6.92 27.99
CA TRP A 659 20.84 -7.42 26.65
C TRP A 659 20.42 -6.31 25.67
N ARG A 660 19.91 -5.18 26.17
CA ARG A 660 19.54 -4.00 25.36
C ARG A 660 20.74 -3.30 24.71
N ASN A 661 21.96 -3.55 25.18
CA ASN A 661 23.17 -2.95 24.62
C ASN A 661 23.86 -3.83 23.55
N LEU A 662 23.37 -5.06 23.33
CA LEU A 662 23.97 -6.06 22.43
C LEU A 662 23.18 -6.25 21.11
N TYR A 663 22.09 -5.50 20.91
CA TYR A 663 21.23 -5.47 19.73
C TYR A 663 20.77 -4.04 19.47
#